data_AF-A0A7J7NJX8-F1
#
_entry.id   AF-A0A7J7NJX8-F1
#
_cell.length_a   1.000
_cell.length_b   1.000
_cell.length_c   1.000
_cell.angle_alpha   90.00
_cell.angle_beta   90.00
_cell.angle_gamma   90.00
#
_symmetry.space_group_name_H-M   'P 1'
#
loop_
_entity.id
_entity.type
_entity.pdbx_description
1 polymer ?
#
loop_
_entity_poly.entity_id
_entity_poly.type
_entity_poly.pdbx_seq_one_letter_code
_entity_poly.pdbx_strand_id
1 'polypeptide(L)'
;MTRENSDHSAMVGCIQDLPKPHNIPFRFLKDWVTINTFENMVIQSWGERLIDCLMKEASSKQASLNGLLNLEDSIGRQKAKASWLVSGERNTSSLPEKYLGIPLVQGKVSKATVAPLIDKIWSRASGWSGKILSFQSRIDLVKSILTSLPIYNMAIYKWSIVAIQEGERIIQNFLWSGDLDRQKFVTIKWNKVLKHPNEGGIGIHGFRDINLSMLMKLGWGFLNAQDPWATFLRAKCFTRGGLLINYKKHSSIWNGLKEVIAAVEANSKWIIGLGRDIDFWRDCWGSEVALIDLLNIQPEIWKHCISKLSQIIFRNDWSAPQAIVDFLNTQGIDLNSLSLNNTDQDIRVWKHHPQGIFSVYSAFDVISSHRPKVWWHCYTKGKFIQPRIASFICKVCHNSLPTEDDLIKRGLILISICSFCLCNLETLNHLIWQCSYSKQLWDWLASFFHIQAVFANLKQTFDACSQKSSYISDLLKAAVLNFIYFLWQARNDIVFEGTPFCSIKLKCKILAAVIEAADLSANNMSNNYFHLAIIIALGVPINVRPLPRVQSCTWALPWFQEVKINVGAVAMGSLGTAGTGAVARNHCGEVIEFMSGLDGAYRVMFKVEVETVYSFMALGEANSEAWIIMERNEVNGCSSVFAKVSNFGYKKVLIVGSGYEENKFSDFVDRFVHAMDGQLRYELRFFTEVEVVSIRGAK
;
A
#
# COMPACT_ATOMS: atom_id res chain seq x y z
N MET A 1 -38.64 -8.36 -19.45
CA MET A 1 -37.74 -9.33 -18.80
C MET A 1 -38.08 -9.40 -17.32
N THR A 2 -38.43 -10.58 -16.83
CA THR A 2 -38.71 -10.83 -15.40
C THR A 2 -37.42 -10.63 -14.57
N ARG A 3 -37.58 -10.21 -13.31
CA ARG A 3 -36.55 -9.95 -12.29
C ARG A 3 -35.55 -11.10 -12.03
N GLU A 4 -35.69 -12.24 -12.71
CA GLU A 4 -35.05 -13.50 -12.35
C GLU A 4 -33.73 -13.77 -13.09
N ASN A 5 -33.51 -13.20 -14.29
CA ASN A 5 -32.47 -13.71 -15.20
C ASN A 5 -31.16 -12.89 -15.30
N SER A 6 -31.10 -11.63 -14.86
CA SER A 6 -29.89 -10.81 -14.95
C SER A 6 -29.44 -10.29 -13.58
N ASP A 7 -28.15 -10.40 -13.28
CA ASP A 7 -27.54 -9.82 -12.07
C ASP A 7 -27.43 -8.29 -12.16
N HIS A 8 -27.49 -7.76 -13.38
CA HIS A 8 -27.24 -6.34 -13.67
C HIS A 8 -28.47 -5.47 -13.47
N SER A 9 -29.67 -6.07 -13.41
CA SER A 9 -30.94 -5.34 -13.28
C SER A 9 -31.03 -4.50 -12.00
N ALA A 10 -30.44 -4.96 -10.89
CA ALA A 10 -30.40 -4.21 -9.64
C ALA A 10 -29.38 -3.07 -9.68
N MET A 11 -28.22 -3.26 -10.33
CA MET A 11 -27.22 -2.18 -10.48
C MET A 11 -27.70 -1.04 -11.38
N VAL A 12 -28.54 -1.35 -12.38
CA VAL A 12 -29.10 -0.37 -13.32
C VAL A 12 -30.39 0.26 -12.77
N GLY A 13 -31.15 -0.45 -11.93
CA GLY A 13 -32.44 0.00 -11.39
C GLY A 13 -32.39 0.91 -10.16
N CYS A 14 -31.22 1.09 -9.51
CA CYS A 14 -31.07 1.95 -8.32
C CYS A 14 -30.97 3.46 -8.62
N ILE A 15 -31.12 3.87 -9.88
CA ILE A 15 -31.01 5.27 -10.30
C ILE A 15 -32.39 5.78 -10.76
N GLN A 16 -33.43 5.58 -9.95
CA GLN A 16 -34.72 6.25 -10.21
C GLN A 16 -34.77 7.68 -9.66
N ASP A 17 -33.87 8.06 -8.73
CA ASP A 17 -33.89 9.38 -8.06
C ASP A 17 -32.52 10.10 -8.02
N LEU A 18 -31.81 10.21 -9.14
CA LEU A 18 -30.72 11.18 -9.28
C LEU A 18 -31.22 12.42 -10.04
N PRO A 19 -31.26 13.63 -9.44
CA PRO A 19 -31.49 14.84 -10.21
C PRO A 19 -30.34 15.01 -11.21
N LYS A 20 -30.70 15.35 -12.45
CA LYS A 20 -29.72 15.68 -13.51
C LYS A 20 -28.72 16.71 -12.99
N PRO A 21 -27.41 16.58 -13.28
CA PRO A 21 -26.44 17.62 -12.95
C PRO A 21 -26.86 18.94 -13.62
N HIS A 22 -27.13 19.96 -12.80
CA HIS A 22 -27.29 21.34 -13.22
C HIS A 22 -25.92 21.87 -13.66
N ASN A 23 -25.61 21.70 -14.94
CA ASN A 23 -24.86 22.66 -15.79
C ASN A 23 -24.46 22.00 -17.12
N ILE A 24 -25.36 22.08 -18.12
CA ILE A 24 -24.99 22.14 -19.54
C ILE A 24 -25.90 23.22 -20.17
N PRO A 25 -25.36 24.24 -20.85
CA PRO A 25 -26.13 25.36 -21.35
C PRO A 25 -26.82 24.96 -22.67
N PHE A 26 -28.03 24.41 -22.56
CA PHE A 26 -28.98 24.35 -23.69
C PHE A 26 -30.39 24.61 -23.17
N ARG A 27 -30.61 25.83 -22.69
CA ARG A 27 -31.95 26.43 -22.66
C ARG A 27 -32.36 26.62 -24.13
N PHE A 28 -33.62 26.31 -24.45
CA PHE A 28 -34.29 26.38 -25.77
C PHE A 28 -34.48 25.09 -26.58
N LEU A 29 -34.31 23.87 -26.04
CA LEU A 29 -34.62 22.67 -26.85
C LEU A 29 -36.13 22.37 -27.01
N LYS A 30 -37.01 23.00 -26.21
CA LYS A 30 -38.46 22.74 -26.27
C LYS A 30 -39.20 23.55 -27.34
N ASP A 31 -38.60 24.64 -27.82
CA ASP A 31 -39.20 25.54 -28.82
C ASP A 31 -38.71 25.25 -30.25
N TRP A 32 -37.68 24.41 -30.41
CA TRP A 32 -37.05 24.13 -31.72
C TRP A 32 -37.65 22.89 -32.40
N VAL A 33 -38.21 21.96 -31.61
CA VAL A 33 -38.90 20.77 -32.14
C VAL A 33 -40.26 21.14 -32.75
N THR A 34 -40.82 22.31 -32.42
CA THR A 34 -42.09 22.80 -32.96
C THR A 34 -41.94 23.57 -34.28
N ILE A 35 -40.71 23.83 -34.74
CA ILE A 35 -40.44 24.56 -35.98
C ILE A 35 -40.15 23.57 -37.10
N ASN A 36 -41.16 23.30 -37.94
CA ASN A 36 -41.11 22.35 -39.06
C ASN A 36 -40.08 22.72 -40.15
N THR A 37 -39.45 23.90 -40.07
CA THR A 37 -38.39 24.36 -40.98
C THR A 37 -36.98 24.03 -40.50
N PHE A 38 -36.79 23.64 -39.24
CA PHE A 38 -35.45 23.40 -38.67
C PHE A 38 -34.78 22.14 -39.25
N GLU A 39 -35.54 21.06 -39.45
CA GLU A 39 -35.04 19.83 -40.09
C GLU A 39 -34.53 20.11 -41.51
N ASN A 40 -35.27 20.89 -42.29
CA ASN A 40 -34.86 21.29 -43.64
C ASN A 40 -33.64 22.23 -43.64
N MET A 41 -33.51 23.09 -42.63
CA MET A 41 -32.34 23.97 -42.46
C MET A 41 -31.07 23.19 -42.10
N VAL A 42 -31.20 22.15 -41.26
CA VAL A 42 -30.08 21.26 -40.91
C VAL A 42 -29.68 20.42 -42.12
N ILE A 43 -30.64 19.89 -42.86
CA ILE A 43 -30.38 19.12 -44.09
C ILE A 43 -29.72 20.00 -45.16
N GLN A 44 -30.19 21.24 -45.38
CA GLN A 44 -29.56 22.17 -46.32
C GLN A 44 -28.17 22.63 -45.87
N SER A 45 -27.98 22.88 -44.57
CA SER A 45 -26.71 23.44 -44.07
C SER A 45 -25.62 22.38 -43.82
N TRP A 46 -25.99 21.11 -43.69
CA TRP A 46 -25.06 20.00 -43.39
C TRP A 46 -24.96 18.97 -44.52
N GLY A 47 -25.92 18.93 -45.45
CA GLY A 47 -25.99 17.94 -46.53
C GLY A 47 -24.79 17.96 -47.47
N GLU A 48 -24.33 19.14 -47.91
CA GLU A 48 -23.19 19.24 -48.84
C GLU A 48 -21.84 19.05 -48.14
N ARG A 49 -21.68 19.54 -46.90
CA ARG A 49 -20.42 19.42 -46.15
C ARG A 49 -20.16 18.01 -45.61
N LEU A 50 -21.20 17.25 -45.27
CA LEU A 50 -21.02 15.88 -44.78
C LEU A 50 -20.58 14.96 -45.92
N ILE A 51 -21.18 15.09 -47.10
CA ILE A 51 -20.84 14.24 -48.26
C ILE A 51 -19.42 14.53 -48.73
N ASP A 52 -18.99 15.79 -48.78
CA ASP A 52 -17.60 16.14 -49.13
C ASP A 52 -16.58 15.66 -48.09
N CYS A 53 -16.90 15.73 -46.79
CA CYS A 53 -16.05 15.15 -45.74
C CYS A 53 -15.99 13.62 -45.82
N LEU A 54 -17.13 12.96 -46.08
CA LEU A 54 -17.21 11.51 -46.19
C LEU A 54 -16.50 10.98 -47.45
N MET A 55 -16.57 11.73 -48.55
CA MET A 55 -15.83 11.40 -49.78
C MET A 55 -14.33 11.67 -49.61
N LYS A 56 -13.92 12.73 -48.89
CA LYS A 56 -12.51 12.96 -48.53
C LYS A 56 -11.95 11.93 -47.55
N GLU A 57 -12.74 11.45 -46.58
CA GLU A 57 -12.34 10.36 -45.70
C GLU A 57 -12.30 9.00 -46.42
N ALA A 58 -13.22 8.75 -47.35
CA ALA A 58 -13.20 7.54 -48.18
C ALA A 58 -12.01 7.53 -49.14
N SER A 59 -11.63 8.69 -49.69
CA SER A 59 -10.48 8.84 -50.59
C SER A 59 -9.13 8.74 -49.85
N SER A 60 -9.08 9.15 -48.58
CA SER A 60 -7.84 9.14 -47.77
C SER A 60 -7.60 7.84 -47.01
N LYS A 61 -8.56 6.90 -47.00
CA LYS A 61 -8.45 5.60 -46.31
C LYS A 61 -8.79 4.42 -47.21
N GLN A 62 -8.18 4.35 -48.39
CA GLN A 62 -8.18 3.15 -49.22
C GLN A 62 -7.21 2.07 -48.70
N ALA A 63 -7.21 1.85 -47.38
CA ALA A 63 -6.51 0.76 -46.68
C ALA A 63 -7.08 0.56 -45.25
N SER A 64 -8.19 -0.16 -45.13
CA SER A 64 -8.39 -1.26 -44.16
C SER A 64 -9.88 -1.58 -43.97
N LEU A 65 -10.22 -2.85 -44.16
CA LEU A 65 -11.53 -3.45 -43.88
C LEU A 65 -12.07 -3.11 -42.47
N ASN A 66 -11.15 -2.87 -41.52
CA ASN A 66 -11.45 -2.50 -40.13
C ASN A 66 -12.03 -1.08 -39.97
N GLY A 67 -11.77 -0.17 -40.92
CA GLY A 67 -12.38 1.16 -40.93
C GLY A 67 -13.86 1.11 -41.25
N LEU A 68 -14.25 0.25 -42.20
CA LEU A 68 -15.63 0.05 -42.63
C LEU A 68 -16.47 -0.67 -41.56
N LEU A 69 -15.91 -1.70 -40.90
CA LEU A 69 -16.56 -2.39 -39.78
C LEU A 69 -16.83 -1.46 -38.58
N ASN A 70 -15.89 -0.57 -38.26
CA ASN A 70 -16.09 0.41 -37.19
C ASN A 70 -17.15 1.48 -37.55
N LEU A 71 -17.28 1.81 -38.84
CA LEU A 71 -18.30 2.74 -39.32
C LEU A 71 -19.70 2.10 -39.25
N GLU A 72 -19.81 0.83 -39.64
CA GLU A 72 -21.05 0.05 -39.58
C GLU A 72 -21.53 -0.13 -38.13
N ASP A 73 -20.62 -0.43 -37.20
CA ASP A 73 -20.88 -0.47 -35.76
C ASP A 73 -21.28 0.89 -35.17
N SER A 74 -20.74 1.99 -35.71
CA SER A 74 -21.07 3.36 -35.27
C SER A 74 -22.46 3.77 -35.76
N ILE A 75 -22.79 3.45 -37.00
CA ILE A 75 -24.12 3.67 -37.60
C ILE A 75 -25.17 2.80 -36.91
N GLY A 76 -24.85 1.54 -36.59
CA GLY A 76 -25.72 0.65 -35.82
C GLY A 76 -26.03 1.21 -34.42
N ARG A 77 -25.01 1.76 -33.74
CA ARG A 77 -25.17 2.43 -32.44
C ARG A 77 -26.00 3.70 -32.52
N GLN A 78 -25.82 4.53 -33.54
CA GLN A 78 -26.61 5.75 -33.77
C GLN A 78 -28.08 5.42 -34.09
N LYS A 79 -28.34 4.39 -34.92
CA LYS A 79 -29.69 3.89 -35.22
C LYS A 79 -30.40 3.34 -33.98
N ALA A 80 -29.72 2.54 -33.15
CA ALA A 80 -30.27 2.03 -31.90
C ALA A 80 -30.62 3.16 -30.91
N LYS A 81 -29.80 4.21 -30.87
CA LYS A 81 -30.01 5.39 -30.02
C LYS A 81 -31.15 6.28 -30.51
N ALA A 82 -31.29 6.46 -31.82
CA ALA A 82 -32.42 7.15 -32.44
C ALA A 82 -33.73 6.37 -32.26
N SER A 83 -33.70 5.04 -32.43
CA SER A 83 -34.86 4.17 -32.19
C SER A 83 -35.33 4.20 -30.73
N TRP A 84 -34.40 4.32 -29.77
CA TRP A 84 -34.70 4.48 -28.35
C TRP A 84 -35.34 5.83 -28.02
N LEU A 85 -34.90 6.91 -28.69
CA LEU A 85 -35.42 8.27 -28.50
C LEU A 85 -36.82 8.46 -29.08
N VAL A 86 -37.18 7.72 -30.13
CA VAL A 86 -38.44 7.89 -30.88
C VAL A 86 -39.59 7.03 -30.35
N SER A 87 -39.32 5.79 -29.89
CA SER A 87 -40.40 4.82 -29.63
C SER A 87 -40.77 4.61 -28.15
N GLY A 88 -39.89 4.93 -27.19
CA GLY A 88 -40.15 4.66 -25.77
C GLY A 88 -40.40 3.18 -25.40
N GLU A 89 -40.36 2.25 -26.36
CA GLU A 89 -40.65 0.84 -26.16
C GLU A 89 -39.41 0.08 -25.65
N ARG A 90 -39.57 -0.58 -24.49
CA ARG A 90 -38.61 -1.52 -23.92
C ARG A 90 -38.64 -2.85 -24.70
N ASN A 91 -38.09 -2.89 -25.91
CA ASN A 91 -37.92 -4.14 -26.63
C ASN A 91 -36.50 -4.28 -27.22
N THR A 92 -35.58 -4.78 -26.39
CA THR A 92 -34.58 -5.74 -26.85
C THR A 92 -34.50 -6.88 -25.84
N SER A 93 -34.66 -8.11 -26.33
CA SER A 93 -34.45 -9.38 -25.63
C SER A 93 -32.99 -9.63 -25.23
N SER A 94 -32.11 -8.66 -25.44
CA SER A 94 -30.69 -8.66 -25.05
C SER A 94 -30.39 -7.49 -24.11
N LEU A 95 -29.53 -7.75 -23.11
CA LEU A 95 -28.94 -6.70 -22.27
C LEU A 95 -28.18 -5.69 -23.15
N PRO A 96 -28.08 -4.40 -22.75
CA PRO A 96 -27.17 -3.48 -23.41
C PRO A 96 -25.77 -4.12 -23.48
N GLU A 97 -25.13 -4.08 -24.65
CA GLU A 97 -23.84 -4.76 -24.85
C GLU A 97 -22.79 -4.32 -23.82
N LYS A 98 -22.85 -3.05 -23.36
CA LYS A 98 -21.94 -2.48 -22.36
C LYS A 98 -22.66 -1.50 -21.42
N TYR A 99 -22.31 -1.53 -20.14
CA TYR A 99 -22.66 -0.53 -19.13
C TYR A 99 -21.40 0.02 -18.48
N LEU A 100 -21.22 1.35 -18.49
CA LEU A 100 -19.99 2.03 -18.02
C LEU A 100 -18.69 1.40 -18.57
N GLY A 101 -18.73 0.90 -19.81
CA GLY A 101 -17.59 0.25 -20.46
C GLY A 101 -17.38 -1.23 -20.11
N ILE A 102 -18.19 -1.81 -19.21
CA ILE A 102 -18.18 -3.24 -18.87
C ILE A 102 -19.22 -3.99 -19.72
N PRO A 103 -18.86 -5.10 -20.38
CA PRO A 103 -19.84 -5.91 -21.10
C PRO A 103 -20.81 -6.56 -20.13
N LEU A 104 -22.11 -6.45 -20.40
CA LEU A 104 -23.14 -7.11 -19.59
C LEU A 104 -23.31 -8.54 -20.08
N VAL A 105 -23.13 -9.50 -19.17
CA VAL A 105 -23.04 -10.93 -19.52
C VAL A 105 -24.08 -11.68 -18.72
N GLN A 106 -24.74 -12.64 -19.37
CA GLN A 106 -25.57 -13.63 -18.70
C GLN A 106 -24.77 -14.92 -18.53
N GLY A 107 -24.75 -15.46 -17.31
CA GLY A 107 -24.00 -16.68 -17.01
C GLY A 107 -22.48 -16.48 -16.95
N LYS A 108 -21.73 -17.57 -17.15
CA LYS A 108 -20.27 -17.60 -16.91
C LYS A 108 -19.53 -16.69 -17.88
N VAL A 109 -18.69 -15.81 -17.31
CA VAL A 109 -17.79 -14.94 -18.09
C VAL A 109 -16.76 -15.80 -18.82
N SER A 110 -16.74 -15.67 -20.15
CA SER A 110 -15.86 -16.42 -21.05
C SER A 110 -14.63 -15.60 -21.44
N LYS A 111 -13.64 -16.24 -22.06
CA LYS A 111 -12.51 -15.51 -22.68
C LYS A 111 -13.01 -14.49 -23.71
N ALA A 112 -13.97 -14.86 -24.55
CA ALA A 112 -14.51 -13.98 -25.59
C ALA A 112 -15.10 -12.69 -25.01
N THR A 113 -15.70 -12.76 -23.84
CA THR A 113 -16.24 -11.60 -23.12
C THR A 113 -15.18 -10.58 -22.75
N VAL A 114 -14.00 -11.04 -22.32
CA VAL A 114 -12.91 -10.18 -21.84
C VAL A 114 -11.86 -9.89 -22.93
N ALA A 115 -11.95 -10.56 -24.08
CA ALA A 115 -11.04 -10.37 -25.21
C ALA A 115 -10.88 -8.89 -25.62
N PRO A 116 -11.94 -8.06 -25.70
CA PRO A 116 -11.77 -6.64 -26.03
C PRO A 116 -10.92 -5.85 -25.02
N LEU A 117 -10.83 -6.30 -23.76
CA LEU A 117 -9.95 -5.69 -22.76
C LEU A 117 -8.50 -6.18 -22.93
N ILE A 118 -8.31 -7.46 -23.26
CA ILE A 118 -7.00 -8.01 -23.60
C ILE A 118 -6.45 -7.31 -24.86
N ASP A 119 -7.29 -7.10 -25.87
CA ASP A 119 -6.92 -6.38 -27.10
C ASP A 119 -6.55 -4.92 -26.80
N LYS A 120 -7.20 -4.29 -25.82
CA LYS A 120 -6.79 -2.96 -25.33
C LYS A 120 -5.43 -2.98 -24.64
N ILE A 121 -5.14 -3.99 -23.82
CA ILE A 121 -3.81 -4.16 -23.21
C ILE A 121 -2.75 -4.33 -24.32
N TRP A 122 -3.05 -5.16 -25.32
CA TRP A 122 -2.18 -5.35 -26.49
C TRP A 122 -1.99 -4.05 -27.28
N SER A 123 -3.08 -3.35 -27.62
CA SER A 123 -3.05 -2.11 -28.40
C SER A 123 -2.28 -0.99 -27.70
N ARG A 124 -2.39 -0.88 -26.36
CA ARG A 124 -1.59 0.07 -25.58
C ARG A 124 -0.11 -0.32 -25.57
N ALA A 125 0.19 -1.60 -25.36
CA ALA A 125 1.55 -2.10 -25.34
C ALA A 125 2.24 -2.00 -26.71
N SER A 126 1.52 -2.21 -27.82
CA SER A 126 2.04 -2.05 -29.20
C SER A 126 2.16 -0.60 -29.62
N GLY A 127 1.26 0.27 -29.16
CA GLY A 127 1.28 1.70 -29.49
C GLY A 127 2.44 2.46 -28.85
N TRP A 128 3.10 1.89 -27.83
CA TRP A 128 4.32 2.48 -27.28
C TRP A 128 5.56 2.07 -28.08
N SER A 129 6.46 3.02 -28.30
CA SER A 129 7.81 2.77 -28.82
C SER A 129 8.68 2.03 -27.80
N GLY A 130 8.25 0.85 -27.35
CA GLY A 130 8.85 0.07 -26.28
C GLY A 130 10.32 -0.27 -26.50
N LYS A 131 10.78 -0.28 -27.76
CA LYS A 131 12.20 -0.42 -28.14
C LYS A 131 13.09 0.70 -27.62
N ILE A 132 12.56 1.91 -27.52
CA ILE A 132 13.29 3.11 -27.09
C ILE A 132 13.25 3.26 -25.55
N LEU A 133 12.30 2.58 -24.90
CA LEU A 133 12.10 2.68 -23.46
C LEU A 133 13.11 1.83 -22.68
N SER A 134 13.61 2.42 -21.60
CA SER A 134 14.37 1.67 -20.61
C SER A 134 13.51 0.55 -20.00
N PHE A 135 14.16 -0.48 -19.47
CA PHE A 135 13.48 -1.56 -18.75
C PHE A 135 12.60 -1.04 -17.61
N GLN A 136 13.12 -0.08 -16.83
CA GLN A 136 12.38 0.56 -15.75
C GLN A 136 11.17 1.33 -16.25
N SER A 137 11.32 2.12 -17.31
CA SER A 137 10.21 2.88 -17.89
C SER A 137 9.08 1.94 -18.36
N ARG A 138 9.42 0.76 -18.89
CA ARG A 138 8.43 -0.28 -19.22
C ARG A 138 7.75 -0.84 -17.97
N ILE A 139 8.48 -1.08 -16.88
CA ILE A 139 7.88 -1.46 -15.58
C ILE A 139 6.86 -0.42 -15.13
N ASP A 140 7.23 0.86 -15.22
CA ASP A 140 6.37 1.96 -14.75
C ASP A 140 5.08 2.05 -15.59
N LEU A 141 5.16 1.89 -16.91
CA LEU A 141 3.98 1.81 -17.80
C LEU A 141 3.10 0.59 -17.52
N VAL A 142 3.72 -0.56 -17.23
CA VAL A 142 2.97 -1.75 -16.83
C VAL A 142 2.17 -1.49 -15.57
N LYS A 143 2.84 -1.00 -14.51
CA LYS A 143 2.21 -0.76 -13.19
C LYS A 143 1.15 0.33 -13.21
N SER A 144 1.38 1.40 -13.97
CA SER A 144 0.47 2.56 -14.01
C SER A 144 -0.72 2.35 -14.93
N ILE A 145 -0.50 1.71 -16.09
CA ILE A 145 -1.50 1.63 -17.16
C ILE A 145 -1.96 0.19 -17.40
N LEU A 146 -1.06 -0.74 -17.75
CA LEU A 146 -1.51 -2.06 -18.21
C LEU A 146 -2.21 -2.87 -17.10
N THR A 147 -1.73 -2.78 -15.86
CA THR A 147 -2.36 -3.44 -14.71
C THR A 147 -3.63 -2.75 -14.24
N SER A 148 -3.82 -1.46 -14.56
CA SER A 148 -5.01 -0.71 -14.14
C SER A 148 -6.19 -0.84 -15.11
N LEU A 149 -5.92 -1.03 -16.41
CA LEU A 149 -6.93 -1.23 -17.45
C LEU A 149 -8.01 -2.28 -17.12
N PRO A 150 -7.67 -3.51 -16.66
CA PRO A 150 -8.68 -4.53 -16.40
C PRO A 150 -9.36 -4.41 -15.02
N ILE A 151 -8.87 -3.56 -14.12
CA ILE A 151 -9.33 -3.51 -12.71
C ILE A 151 -10.84 -3.35 -12.59
N TYR A 152 -11.42 -2.42 -13.35
CA TYR A 152 -12.85 -2.14 -13.26
C TYR A 152 -13.70 -3.36 -13.66
N ASN A 153 -13.25 -4.14 -14.64
CA ASN A 153 -13.91 -5.37 -15.04
C ASN A 153 -13.67 -6.52 -14.03
N MET A 154 -12.44 -6.63 -13.53
CA MET A 154 -12.04 -7.62 -12.52
C MET A 154 -12.72 -7.41 -11.16
N ALA A 155 -13.23 -6.21 -10.88
CA ALA A 155 -14.02 -5.93 -9.69
C ALA A 155 -15.43 -6.53 -9.70
N ILE A 156 -15.96 -6.87 -10.88
CA ILE A 156 -17.29 -7.45 -11.04
C ILE A 156 -17.21 -8.92 -11.45
N TYR A 157 -16.25 -9.24 -12.31
CA TYR A 157 -16.19 -10.54 -12.97
C TYR A 157 -14.94 -11.32 -12.63
N LYS A 158 -15.14 -12.61 -12.39
CA LYS A 158 -14.06 -13.59 -12.40
C LYS A 158 -13.57 -13.82 -13.83
N TRP A 159 -12.29 -13.54 -14.05
CA TRP A 159 -11.62 -13.86 -15.30
C TRP A 159 -11.25 -15.34 -15.36
N SER A 160 -11.35 -15.92 -16.56
CA SER A 160 -10.83 -17.26 -16.79
C SER A 160 -9.30 -17.27 -16.69
N ILE A 161 -8.72 -18.39 -16.25
CA ILE A 161 -7.26 -18.53 -16.16
C ILE A 161 -6.58 -18.32 -17.53
N VAL A 162 -7.24 -18.72 -18.62
CA VAL A 162 -6.75 -18.54 -19.98
C VAL A 162 -6.65 -17.06 -20.34
N ALA A 163 -7.67 -16.25 -20.01
CA ALA A 163 -7.67 -14.81 -20.23
C ALA A 163 -6.60 -14.10 -19.40
N ILE A 164 -6.42 -14.52 -18.13
CA ILE A 164 -5.37 -14.01 -17.25
C ILE A 164 -3.98 -14.27 -17.86
N GLN A 165 -3.71 -15.51 -18.26
CA GLN A 165 -2.43 -15.91 -18.83
C GLN A 165 -2.11 -15.18 -20.14
N GLU A 166 -3.13 -14.93 -20.96
CA GLU A 166 -2.96 -14.18 -22.21
C GLU A 166 -2.62 -12.71 -21.98
N GLY A 167 -3.32 -12.04 -21.06
CA GLY A 167 -3.00 -10.67 -20.65
C GLY A 167 -1.60 -10.55 -20.05
N GLU A 168 -1.25 -11.48 -19.14
CA GLU A 168 0.08 -11.51 -18.53
C GLU A 168 1.19 -11.81 -19.55
N ARG A 169 0.93 -12.66 -20.56
CA ARG A 169 1.89 -12.93 -21.64
C ARG A 169 2.20 -11.68 -22.46
N ILE A 170 1.19 -10.85 -22.75
CA ILE A 170 1.39 -9.57 -23.45
C ILE A 170 2.28 -8.65 -22.61
N ILE A 171 1.97 -8.51 -21.31
CA ILE A 171 2.76 -7.71 -20.39
C ILE A 171 4.21 -8.23 -20.32
N GLN A 172 4.39 -9.53 -20.16
CA GLN A 172 5.70 -10.17 -20.09
C GLN A 172 6.51 -9.92 -21.35
N ASN A 173 5.90 -10.06 -22.54
CA ASN A 173 6.56 -9.81 -23.81
C ASN A 173 6.97 -8.34 -23.91
N PHE A 174 6.02 -7.41 -23.73
CA PHE A 174 6.29 -5.96 -23.72
C PHE A 174 7.45 -5.59 -22.79
N LEU A 175 7.42 -6.12 -21.56
CA LEU A 175 8.40 -5.82 -20.54
C LEU A 175 9.81 -6.22 -20.94
N TRP A 176 10.00 -7.37 -21.60
CA TRP A 176 11.31 -7.89 -21.99
C TRP A 176 11.75 -7.46 -23.38
N SER A 177 10.91 -7.63 -24.39
CA SER A 177 11.25 -7.33 -25.78
C SER A 177 11.15 -5.85 -26.11
N GLY A 178 10.11 -5.17 -25.59
CA GLY A 178 9.72 -3.82 -25.99
C GLY A 178 9.06 -3.79 -27.37
N ASP A 179 8.84 -4.96 -27.95
CA ASP A 179 8.30 -5.19 -29.29
C ASP A 179 7.41 -6.44 -29.22
N LEU A 180 6.11 -6.29 -29.41
CA LEU A 180 5.19 -7.42 -29.27
C LEU A 180 5.36 -8.47 -30.39
N ASP A 181 5.95 -8.09 -31.52
CA ASP A 181 6.17 -9.00 -32.66
C ASP A 181 7.43 -9.86 -32.49
N ARG A 182 8.33 -9.46 -31.58
CA ARG A 182 9.56 -10.19 -31.29
C ARG A 182 9.56 -10.71 -29.86
N GLN A 183 9.79 -12.01 -29.70
CA GLN A 183 10.02 -12.56 -28.37
C GLN A 183 11.50 -12.44 -28.02
N LYS A 184 11.80 -11.83 -26.87
CA LYS A 184 13.15 -11.89 -26.26
C LYS A 184 13.19 -12.96 -25.17
N PHE A 185 14.39 -13.46 -24.90
CA PHE A 185 14.61 -14.42 -23.82
C PHE A 185 14.10 -13.87 -22.49
N VAL A 186 13.21 -14.63 -21.85
CA VAL A 186 12.76 -14.38 -20.49
C VAL A 186 13.88 -14.74 -19.53
N THR A 187 14.49 -13.74 -18.91
CA THR A 187 15.64 -13.97 -18.03
C THR A 187 15.24 -14.27 -16.59
N ILE A 188 14.11 -13.74 -16.12
CA ILE A 188 13.52 -14.00 -14.79
C ILE A 188 12.17 -14.69 -14.97
N LYS A 189 11.93 -15.79 -14.23
CA LYS A 189 10.64 -16.49 -14.20
C LYS A 189 9.51 -15.52 -13.80
N TRP A 190 8.39 -15.56 -14.53
CA TRP A 190 7.27 -14.63 -14.32
C TRP A 190 6.73 -14.62 -12.88
N ASN A 191 6.55 -15.79 -12.27
CA ASN A 191 6.12 -15.89 -10.86
C ASN A 191 7.08 -15.25 -9.85
N LYS A 192 8.35 -15.01 -10.20
CA LYS A 192 9.29 -14.22 -9.38
C LYS A 192 9.10 -12.72 -9.62
N VAL A 193 8.92 -12.31 -10.88
CA VAL A 193 8.66 -10.91 -11.27
C VAL A 193 7.46 -10.34 -10.53
N LEU A 194 6.41 -11.17 -10.37
CA LEU A 194 5.16 -10.79 -9.72
C LEU A 194 5.25 -10.56 -8.20
N LYS A 195 6.38 -10.88 -7.57
CA LYS A 195 6.54 -10.75 -6.12
C LYS A 195 6.86 -9.33 -5.69
N HIS A 196 6.67 -9.06 -4.40
CA HIS A 196 7.03 -7.77 -3.83
C HIS A 196 8.56 -7.56 -3.95
N PRO A 197 9.06 -6.32 -4.13
CA PRO A 197 10.50 -6.05 -4.19
C PRO A 197 11.30 -6.60 -3.00
N ASN A 198 10.75 -6.51 -1.78
CA ASN A 198 11.31 -7.13 -0.57
C ASN A 198 11.50 -8.65 -0.67
N GLU A 199 10.76 -9.33 -1.54
CA GLU A 199 10.80 -10.78 -1.77
C GLU A 199 11.60 -11.13 -3.04
N GLY A 200 12.29 -10.15 -3.61
CA GLY A 200 13.08 -10.28 -4.83
C GLY A 200 12.26 -10.19 -6.11
N GLY A 201 11.02 -9.73 -6.08
CA GLY A 201 10.28 -9.44 -7.30
C GLY A 201 10.52 -8.03 -7.84
N ILE A 202 9.80 -7.69 -8.92
CA ILE A 202 9.84 -6.35 -9.53
C ILE A 202 8.68 -5.48 -8.99
N GLY A 203 7.72 -6.09 -8.29
CA GLY A 203 6.54 -5.43 -7.75
C GLY A 203 5.46 -5.16 -8.78
N ILE A 204 5.34 -6.02 -9.81
CA ILE A 204 4.17 -6.06 -10.70
C ILE A 204 3.17 -7.02 -10.06
N HIS A 205 1.90 -6.64 -9.95
CA HIS A 205 0.89 -7.53 -9.36
C HIS A 205 0.32 -8.48 -10.42
N GLY A 206 0.16 -9.75 -10.06
CA GLY A 206 -0.44 -10.77 -10.94
C GLY A 206 -1.93 -10.51 -11.15
N PHE A 207 -2.42 -10.73 -12.37
CA PHE A 207 -3.82 -10.51 -12.74
C PHE A 207 -4.77 -11.43 -11.98
N ARG A 208 -4.33 -12.66 -11.67
CA ARG A 208 -5.11 -13.58 -10.82
C ARG A 208 -5.33 -13.00 -9.42
N ASP A 209 -4.26 -12.56 -8.79
CA ASP A 209 -4.30 -12.08 -7.40
C ASP A 209 -5.03 -10.73 -7.32
N ILE A 210 -4.88 -9.86 -8.33
CA ILE A 210 -5.72 -8.64 -8.49
C ILE A 210 -7.20 -9.01 -8.65
N ASN A 211 -7.53 -9.97 -9.51
CA ASN A 211 -8.92 -10.32 -9.76
C ASN A 211 -9.57 -10.89 -8.49
N LEU A 212 -8.88 -11.79 -7.79
CA LEU A 212 -9.38 -12.35 -6.52
C LEU A 212 -9.51 -11.28 -5.44
N SER A 213 -8.54 -10.37 -5.27
CA SER A 213 -8.63 -9.32 -4.24
C SER A 213 -9.75 -8.30 -4.53
N MET A 214 -9.97 -7.98 -5.81
CA MET A 214 -11.09 -7.13 -6.24
C MET A 214 -12.44 -7.84 -6.04
N LEU A 215 -12.52 -9.14 -6.31
CA LEU A 215 -13.70 -9.95 -5.99
C LEU A 215 -13.92 -10.05 -4.48
N MET A 216 -12.87 -10.12 -3.66
CA MET A 216 -13.01 -10.07 -2.20
C MET A 216 -13.60 -8.73 -1.74
N LYS A 217 -13.27 -7.61 -2.40
CA LYS A 217 -13.94 -6.32 -2.15
C LYS A 217 -15.42 -6.39 -2.46
N LEU A 218 -15.78 -6.98 -3.60
CA LEU A 218 -17.18 -7.20 -3.95
C LEU A 218 -17.87 -8.13 -2.94
N GLY A 219 -17.20 -9.18 -2.48
CA GLY A 219 -17.66 -10.09 -1.44
C GLY A 219 -17.86 -9.40 -0.09
N TRP A 220 -16.94 -8.53 0.31
CA TRP A 220 -17.07 -7.69 1.50
C TRP A 220 -18.30 -6.78 1.43
N GLY A 221 -18.51 -6.11 0.29
CA GLY A 221 -19.72 -5.31 0.05
C GLY A 221 -20.98 -6.17 0.03
N PHE A 222 -20.92 -7.36 -0.56
CA PHE A 222 -22.03 -8.31 -0.59
C PHE A 222 -22.47 -8.74 0.82
N LEU A 223 -21.54 -8.90 1.76
CA LEU A 223 -21.86 -9.27 3.15
C LEU A 223 -22.31 -8.08 4.00
N ASN A 224 -21.69 -6.90 3.83
CA ASN A 224 -21.83 -5.80 4.79
C ASN A 224 -22.62 -4.59 4.29
N ALA A 225 -22.68 -4.34 2.98
CA ALA A 225 -23.33 -3.15 2.45
C ALA A 225 -24.85 -3.27 2.49
N GLN A 226 -25.52 -2.19 2.86
CA GLN A 226 -26.98 -2.07 2.80
C GLN A 226 -27.49 -1.53 1.45
N ASP A 227 -26.56 -1.33 0.50
CA ASP A 227 -26.89 -0.89 -0.85
C ASP A 227 -27.88 -1.86 -1.52
N PRO A 228 -28.79 -1.38 -2.38
CA PRO A 228 -29.83 -2.25 -2.93
C PRO A 228 -29.29 -3.35 -3.85
N TRP A 229 -28.11 -3.16 -4.47
CA TRP A 229 -27.44 -4.22 -5.24
C TRP A 229 -27.01 -5.39 -4.34
N ALA A 230 -26.49 -5.09 -3.14
CA ALA A 230 -26.02 -6.08 -2.19
C ALA A 230 -27.23 -6.83 -1.60
N THR A 231 -28.27 -6.10 -1.19
CA THR A 231 -29.53 -6.68 -0.72
C THR A 231 -30.19 -7.58 -1.77
N PHE A 232 -30.22 -7.15 -3.03
CA PHE A 232 -30.73 -7.96 -4.14
C PHE A 232 -29.91 -9.24 -4.35
N LEU A 233 -28.58 -9.12 -4.40
CA LEU A 233 -27.72 -10.30 -4.56
C LEU A 233 -27.85 -11.24 -3.36
N ARG A 234 -27.94 -10.74 -2.13
CA ARG A 234 -28.17 -11.56 -0.94
C ARG A 234 -29.49 -12.32 -1.05
N ALA A 235 -30.59 -11.64 -1.38
CA ALA A 235 -31.89 -12.29 -1.61
C ALA A 235 -31.84 -13.33 -2.74
N LYS A 236 -30.99 -13.12 -3.75
CA LYS A 236 -30.80 -14.03 -4.88
C LYS A 236 -29.88 -15.22 -4.55
N CYS A 237 -28.90 -15.05 -3.66
CA CYS A 237 -27.79 -16.00 -3.45
C CYS A 237 -27.85 -16.75 -2.12
N PHE A 238 -28.59 -16.24 -1.13
CA PHE A 238 -28.89 -16.94 0.10
C PHE A 238 -30.23 -17.69 0.01
N THR A 239 -30.26 -18.85 0.65
CA THR A 239 -31.50 -19.57 0.94
C THR A 239 -32.26 -18.89 2.09
N ARG A 240 -33.53 -19.26 2.29
CA ARG A 240 -34.35 -18.76 3.42
C ARG A 240 -33.74 -19.04 4.79
N GLY A 241 -32.84 -20.02 4.91
CA GLY A 241 -32.12 -20.36 6.14
C GLY A 241 -30.72 -19.75 6.25
N GLY A 242 -30.39 -18.71 5.47
CA GLY A 242 -29.09 -18.04 5.55
C GLY A 242 -27.92 -18.82 4.93
N LEU A 243 -28.17 -19.96 4.28
CA LEU A 243 -27.13 -20.73 3.58
C LEU A 243 -26.89 -20.18 2.18
N LEU A 244 -25.63 -20.08 1.78
CA LEU A 244 -25.27 -19.79 0.40
C LEU A 244 -25.78 -20.91 -0.52
N ILE A 245 -26.37 -20.53 -1.65
CA ILE A 245 -26.87 -21.48 -2.65
C ILE A 245 -25.73 -22.30 -3.26
N ASN A 246 -25.85 -23.63 -3.23
CA ASN A 246 -24.83 -24.52 -3.79
C ASN A 246 -25.09 -24.97 -5.24
N TYR A 247 -26.31 -24.81 -5.77
CA TYR A 247 -26.65 -25.21 -7.14
C TYR A 247 -26.14 -24.21 -8.19
N LYS A 248 -25.96 -24.68 -9.44
CA LYS A 248 -25.53 -23.83 -10.58
C LYS A 248 -26.60 -22.80 -10.89
N LYS A 249 -26.22 -21.52 -10.86
CA LYS A 249 -27.08 -20.40 -11.25
C LYS A 249 -26.47 -19.70 -12.47
N HIS A 250 -27.29 -19.30 -13.44
CA HIS A 250 -26.87 -18.52 -14.61
C HIS A 250 -26.57 -17.07 -14.19
N SER A 251 -25.49 -16.90 -13.44
CA SER A 251 -25.06 -15.62 -12.90
C SER A 251 -23.60 -15.35 -13.29
N SER A 252 -23.36 -14.14 -13.79
CA SER A 252 -22.03 -13.65 -14.16
C SER A 252 -21.21 -13.22 -12.95
N ILE A 253 -21.87 -12.81 -11.88
CA ILE A 253 -21.25 -12.26 -10.67
C ILE A 253 -21.03 -13.36 -9.62
N TRP A 254 -22.02 -14.26 -9.45
CA TRP A 254 -22.02 -15.29 -8.41
C TRP A 254 -20.83 -16.24 -8.50
N ASN A 255 -20.37 -16.55 -9.70
CA ASN A 255 -19.21 -17.44 -9.88
C ASN A 255 -17.92 -16.86 -9.28
N GLY A 256 -17.76 -15.52 -9.30
CA GLY A 256 -16.64 -14.85 -8.64
C GLY A 256 -16.86 -14.77 -7.13
N LEU A 257 -18.05 -14.36 -6.70
CA LEU A 257 -18.41 -14.30 -5.28
C LEU A 257 -18.26 -15.65 -4.56
N LYS A 258 -18.77 -16.74 -5.14
CA LYS A 258 -18.69 -18.08 -4.57
C LYS A 258 -17.25 -18.54 -4.31
N GLU A 259 -16.27 -18.08 -5.11
CA GLU A 259 -14.87 -18.42 -4.91
C GLU A 259 -14.22 -17.70 -3.74
N VAL A 260 -14.68 -16.48 -3.43
CA VAL A 260 -14.01 -15.60 -2.47
C VAL A 260 -14.76 -15.44 -1.14
N ILE A 261 -16.07 -15.71 -1.08
CA ILE A 261 -16.88 -15.46 0.14
C ILE A 261 -16.31 -16.20 1.35
N ALA A 262 -15.99 -17.48 1.23
CA ALA A 262 -15.41 -18.25 2.34
C ALA A 262 -14.07 -17.65 2.83
N ALA A 263 -13.25 -17.15 1.91
CA ALA A 263 -12.00 -16.48 2.26
C ALA A 263 -12.27 -15.12 2.94
N VAL A 264 -13.30 -14.39 2.53
CA VAL A 264 -13.69 -13.13 3.18
C VAL A 264 -14.19 -13.38 4.59
N GLU A 265 -15.05 -14.38 4.78
CA GLU A 265 -15.60 -14.78 6.08
C GLU A 265 -14.49 -15.21 7.05
N ALA A 266 -13.59 -16.11 6.63
CA ALA A 266 -12.47 -16.59 7.44
C ALA A 266 -11.51 -15.47 7.90
N ASN A 267 -11.40 -14.40 7.09
CA ASN A 267 -10.54 -13.25 7.36
C ASN A 267 -11.31 -12.06 7.98
N SER A 268 -12.53 -12.31 8.47
CA SER A 268 -13.36 -11.33 9.15
C SER A 268 -13.65 -11.74 10.59
N LYS A 269 -13.86 -10.76 11.46
CA LYS A 269 -14.30 -10.92 12.85
C LYS A 269 -15.51 -10.03 13.11
N TRP A 270 -16.23 -10.27 14.19
CA TRP A 270 -17.34 -9.41 14.57
C TRP A 270 -17.03 -8.61 15.84
N ILE A 271 -17.46 -7.35 15.84
CA ILE A 271 -17.73 -6.58 17.05
C ILE A 271 -19.19 -6.78 17.36
N ILE A 272 -19.47 -7.26 18.57
CA ILE A 272 -20.79 -7.75 18.98
C ILE A 272 -21.62 -6.55 19.44
N GLY A 273 -22.78 -6.33 18.84
CA GLY A 273 -23.84 -5.46 19.36
C GLY A 273 -24.93 -6.32 19.97
N LEU A 274 -26.09 -6.40 19.32
CA LEU A 274 -27.21 -7.24 19.75
C LEU A 274 -27.17 -8.69 19.24
N GLY A 275 -26.15 -9.07 18.45
CA GLY A 275 -25.93 -10.43 17.95
C GLY A 275 -26.99 -10.92 16.94
N ARG A 276 -27.75 -10.02 16.32
CA ARG A 276 -28.82 -10.35 15.37
C ARG A 276 -28.28 -10.82 14.03
N ASP A 277 -27.15 -10.25 13.60
CA ASP A 277 -26.53 -10.57 12.32
C ASP A 277 -25.50 -11.70 12.43
N ILE A 278 -25.10 -12.05 13.65
CA ILE A 278 -24.03 -13.02 13.95
C ILE A 278 -24.60 -14.44 14.12
N ASP A 279 -24.14 -15.38 13.29
CA ASP A 279 -24.42 -16.80 13.45
C ASP A 279 -23.54 -17.40 14.56
N PHE A 280 -24.18 -17.99 15.58
CA PHE A 280 -23.50 -18.48 16.79
C PHE A 280 -22.38 -19.49 16.47
N TRP A 281 -22.58 -20.39 15.51
CA TRP A 281 -21.64 -21.47 15.19
C TRP A 281 -20.63 -21.12 14.09
N ARG A 282 -20.97 -20.20 13.19
CA ARG A 282 -20.28 -20.03 11.90
C ARG A 282 -19.43 -18.78 11.82
N ASP A 283 -19.80 -17.76 12.59
CA ASP A 283 -19.06 -16.50 12.62
C ASP A 283 -18.02 -16.53 13.73
N CYS A 284 -16.89 -15.85 13.50
CA CYS A 284 -15.86 -15.60 14.51
C CYS A 284 -16.29 -14.40 15.39
N TRP A 285 -16.93 -14.65 16.52
CA TRP A 285 -17.37 -13.61 17.48
C TRP A 285 -16.67 -13.66 18.84
N GLY A 286 -16.26 -14.85 19.30
CA GLY A 286 -15.53 -15.03 20.58
C GLY A 286 -14.14 -15.67 20.45
N SER A 287 -13.75 -16.07 19.23
CA SER A 287 -12.52 -16.82 18.95
C SER A 287 -11.97 -16.49 17.57
N GLU A 288 -10.70 -16.83 17.32
CA GLU A 288 -10.06 -16.62 16.02
C GLU A 288 -10.65 -17.48 14.89
N VAL A 289 -11.25 -18.62 15.26
CA VAL A 289 -11.86 -19.62 14.36
C VAL A 289 -13.32 -19.82 14.76
N ALA A 290 -14.20 -20.10 13.79
CA ALA A 290 -15.61 -20.37 14.07
C ALA A 290 -15.78 -21.63 14.95
N LEU A 291 -16.78 -21.64 15.81
CA LEU A 291 -17.03 -22.76 16.73
C LEU A 291 -17.25 -24.10 16.01
N ILE A 292 -17.90 -24.07 14.84
CA ILE A 292 -18.12 -25.28 14.04
C ILE A 292 -16.81 -25.93 13.57
N ASP A 293 -15.82 -25.11 13.22
CA ASP A 293 -14.51 -25.56 12.74
C ASP A 293 -13.63 -25.99 13.92
N LEU A 294 -13.72 -25.29 15.06
CA LEU A 294 -13.01 -25.64 16.29
C LEU A 294 -13.40 -27.03 16.81
N LEU A 295 -14.69 -27.36 16.71
CA LEU A 295 -15.27 -28.58 17.29
C LEU A 295 -15.49 -29.70 16.26
N ASN A 296 -15.23 -29.43 14.98
CA ASN A 296 -15.45 -30.36 13.87
C ASN A 296 -16.88 -30.98 13.88
N ILE A 297 -17.89 -30.16 14.18
CA ILE A 297 -19.29 -30.62 14.37
C ILE A 297 -19.95 -30.88 13.01
N GLN A 298 -20.61 -32.03 12.88
CA GLN A 298 -21.38 -32.37 11.67
C GLN A 298 -22.62 -31.47 11.51
N PRO A 299 -23.00 -31.10 10.26
CA PRO A 299 -24.08 -30.14 9.97
C PRO A 299 -25.49 -30.48 10.52
N GLU A 300 -25.68 -31.72 10.95
CA GLU A 300 -26.97 -32.28 11.36
C GLU A 300 -27.28 -32.02 12.85
N ILE A 301 -26.25 -31.78 13.66
CA ILE A 301 -26.37 -31.68 15.13
C ILE A 301 -26.81 -30.27 15.57
N TRP A 302 -26.33 -29.21 14.91
CA TRP A 302 -26.57 -27.83 15.36
C TRP A 302 -27.87 -27.20 14.84
N LYS A 303 -28.61 -27.85 13.93
CA LYS A 303 -29.90 -27.36 13.41
C LYS A 303 -30.97 -27.21 14.49
N HIS A 304 -30.80 -27.90 15.62
CA HIS A 304 -31.68 -27.85 16.79
C HIS A 304 -31.09 -27.04 17.96
N CYS A 305 -29.93 -26.40 17.75
CA CYS A 305 -29.21 -25.63 18.76
C CYS A 305 -29.35 -24.12 18.50
N ILE A 306 -28.75 -23.31 19.37
CA ILE A 306 -28.68 -21.84 19.24
C ILE A 306 -28.23 -21.48 17.82
N SER A 307 -28.99 -20.62 17.15
CA SER A 307 -28.71 -20.24 15.76
C SER A 307 -28.02 -18.87 15.69
N LYS A 308 -28.56 -17.89 16.40
CA LYS A 308 -28.07 -16.51 16.43
C LYS A 308 -27.50 -16.16 17.79
N LEU A 309 -26.48 -15.31 17.79
CA LEU A 309 -25.86 -14.83 19.02
C LEU A 309 -26.84 -14.02 19.88
N SER A 310 -27.80 -13.35 19.25
CA SER A 310 -28.87 -12.62 19.93
C SER A 310 -29.71 -13.47 20.90
N GLN A 311 -29.67 -14.80 20.79
CA GLN A 311 -30.38 -15.69 21.71
C GLN A 311 -29.70 -15.81 23.08
N ILE A 312 -28.44 -15.38 23.20
CA ILE A 312 -27.68 -15.36 24.46
C ILE A 312 -27.32 -13.94 24.90
N ILE A 313 -27.93 -12.92 24.30
CA ILE A 313 -27.76 -11.51 24.67
C ILE A 313 -29.14 -10.96 25.05
N PHE A 314 -29.25 -10.42 26.26
CA PHE A 314 -30.48 -9.77 26.73
C PHE A 314 -30.15 -8.46 27.44
N ARG A 315 -30.83 -7.37 27.08
CA ARG A 315 -30.63 -6.02 27.65
C ARG A 315 -29.16 -5.57 27.65
N ASN A 316 -28.46 -5.82 26.54
CA ASN A 316 -27.05 -5.47 26.35
C ASN A 316 -26.09 -6.14 27.35
N ASP A 317 -26.48 -7.33 27.83
CA ASP A 317 -25.66 -8.18 28.70
C ASP A 317 -25.78 -9.66 28.27
N TRP A 318 -24.80 -10.46 28.66
CA TRP A 318 -24.77 -11.90 28.36
C TRP A 318 -25.81 -12.64 29.21
N SER A 319 -26.76 -13.28 28.54
CA SER A 319 -27.82 -14.07 29.17
C SER A 319 -27.85 -15.47 28.55
N ALA A 320 -26.84 -16.27 28.89
CA ALA A 320 -26.70 -17.65 28.44
C ALA A 320 -27.00 -18.63 29.59
N PRO A 321 -27.68 -19.77 29.36
CA PRO A 321 -27.76 -20.85 30.32
C PRO A 321 -26.37 -21.33 30.78
N GLN A 322 -26.20 -21.69 32.05
CA GLN A 322 -24.90 -22.07 32.63
C GLN A 322 -24.18 -23.17 31.83
N ALA A 323 -24.92 -24.16 31.32
CA ALA A 323 -24.34 -25.22 30.49
C ALA A 323 -23.63 -24.70 29.22
N ILE A 324 -24.12 -23.60 28.62
CA ILE A 324 -23.50 -22.96 27.45
C ILE A 324 -22.29 -22.13 27.88
N VAL A 325 -22.37 -21.45 29.02
CA VAL A 325 -21.24 -20.71 29.61
C VAL A 325 -20.09 -21.66 29.92
N ASP A 326 -20.37 -22.77 30.60
CA ASP A 326 -19.37 -23.79 30.94
C ASP A 326 -18.75 -24.38 29.67
N PHE A 327 -19.57 -24.69 28.66
CA PHE A 327 -19.12 -25.14 27.35
C PHE A 327 -18.19 -24.12 26.67
N LEU A 328 -18.56 -22.85 26.59
CA LEU A 328 -17.74 -21.81 25.98
C LEU A 328 -16.41 -21.63 26.73
N ASN A 329 -16.45 -21.67 28.07
CA ASN A 329 -15.26 -21.63 28.91
C ASN A 329 -14.33 -22.82 28.64
N THR A 330 -14.84 -24.04 28.40
CA THR A 330 -14.00 -25.18 28.01
C THR A 330 -13.28 -24.97 26.67
N GLN A 331 -13.83 -24.12 25.80
CA GLN A 331 -13.25 -23.75 24.51
C GLN A 331 -12.35 -22.49 24.59
N GLY A 332 -12.14 -21.95 25.80
CA GLY A 332 -11.34 -20.76 26.03
C GLY A 332 -12.05 -19.45 25.67
N ILE A 333 -13.38 -19.45 25.56
CA ILE A 333 -14.19 -18.26 25.29
C ILE A 333 -14.85 -17.82 26.60
N ASP A 334 -14.26 -16.82 27.25
CA ASP A 334 -14.85 -16.18 28.42
C ASP A 334 -15.77 -15.03 28.00
N LEU A 335 -17.08 -15.22 28.16
CA LEU A 335 -18.09 -14.20 27.82
C LEU A 335 -17.88 -12.88 28.59
N ASN A 336 -17.38 -12.93 29.83
CA ASN A 336 -17.17 -11.73 30.65
C ASN A 336 -16.03 -10.85 30.10
N SER A 337 -15.10 -11.46 29.36
CA SER A 337 -13.99 -10.76 28.72
C SER A 337 -14.39 -10.08 27.39
N LEU A 338 -15.53 -10.48 26.81
CA LEU A 338 -16.03 -9.94 25.55
C LEU A 338 -16.89 -8.71 25.80
N SER A 339 -16.41 -7.55 25.36
CA SER A 339 -17.19 -6.32 25.41
C SER A 339 -18.30 -6.31 24.37
N LEU A 340 -19.54 -6.09 24.83
CA LEU A 340 -20.66 -5.74 23.98
C LEU A 340 -20.57 -4.26 23.62
N ASN A 341 -20.75 -3.94 22.35
CA ASN A 341 -20.77 -2.57 21.87
C ASN A 341 -22.06 -1.87 22.31
N ASN A 342 -21.98 -0.61 22.73
CA ASN A 342 -23.15 0.19 23.12
C ASN A 342 -24.07 0.54 21.95
N THR A 343 -23.69 0.19 20.72
CA THR A 343 -24.52 0.36 19.54
C THR A 343 -25.37 -0.89 19.29
N ASP A 344 -26.63 -0.71 18.91
CA ASP A 344 -27.56 -1.80 18.60
C ASP A 344 -27.18 -2.67 17.38
N GLN A 345 -26.11 -2.30 16.65
CA GLN A 345 -25.70 -2.93 15.39
C GLN A 345 -24.43 -3.79 15.56
N ASP A 346 -24.46 -4.98 14.97
CA ASP A 346 -23.29 -5.84 14.84
C ASP A 346 -22.38 -5.32 13.72
N ILE A 347 -21.07 -5.25 13.97
CA ILE A 347 -20.13 -4.70 12.99
C ILE A 347 -19.13 -5.77 12.57
N ARG A 348 -19.12 -6.13 11.28
CA ARG A 348 -18.10 -7.02 10.71
C ARG A 348 -16.83 -6.22 10.44
N VAL A 349 -15.70 -6.77 10.90
CA VAL A 349 -14.38 -6.14 10.91
C VAL A 349 -13.37 -7.00 10.18
N TRP A 350 -12.52 -6.37 9.37
CA TRP A 350 -11.45 -7.04 8.64
C TRP A 350 -10.25 -7.32 9.56
N LYS A 351 -9.81 -8.57 9.66
CA LYS A 351 -8.73 -8.97 10.59
C LYS A 351 -7.37 -8.30 10.28
N HIS A 352 -7.12 -7.99 9.00
CA HIS A 352 -5.80 -7.54 8.52
C HIS A 352 -5.68 -6.02 8.40
N HIS A 353 -6.41 -5.26 9.21
CA HIS A 353 -6.27 -3.81 9.29
C HIS A 353 -6.41 -3.35 10.75
N PRO A 354 -5.55 -2.45 11.27
CA PRO A 354 -5.61 -2.02 12.67
C PRO A 354 -6.95 -1.41 13.08
N GLN A 355 -7.54 -0.59 12.20
CA GLN A 355 -8.88 -0.02 12.37
C GLN A 355 -10.00 -0.97 11.90
N GLY A 356 -9.64 -2.15 11.39
CA GLY A 356 -10.64 -3.12 10.98
C GLY A 356 -11.33 -2.86 9.63
N ILE A 357 -10.85 -1.87 8.88
CA ILE A 357 -11.39 -1.46 7.58
C ILE A 357 -10.88 -2.41 6.49
N PHE A 358 -11.79 -2.86 5.62
CA PHE A 358 -11.41 -3.64 4.45
C PHE A 358 -10.65 -2.78 3.44
N SER A 359 -9.52 -3.29 2.96
CA SER A 359 -8.79 -2.70 1.83
C SER A 359 -8.45 -3.77 0.81
N VAL A 360 -8.46 -3.40 -0.48
CA VAL A 360 -8.05 -4.33 -1.54
C VAL A 360 -6.58 -4.74 -1.37
N TYR A 361 -5.75 -3.83 -0.86
CA TYR A 361 -4.33 -4.10 -0.62
C TYR A 361 -4.14 -5.21 0.43
N SER A 362 -4.81 -5.11 1.60
CA SER A 362 -4.71 -6.15 2.63
C SER A 362 -5.35 -7.48 2.18
N ALA A 363 -6.42 -7.44 1.39
CA ALA A 363 -6.96 -8.66 0.77
C ALA A 363 -5.99 -9.29 -0.25
N PHE A 364 -5.30 -8.46 -1.04
CA PHE A 364 -4.27 -8.92 -1.97
C PHE A 364 -3.10 -9.58 -1.24
N ASP A 365 -2.67 -9.03 -0.11
CA ASP A 365 -1.60 -9.59 0.73
C ASP A 365 -1.96 -10.98 1.23
N VAL A 366 -3.19 -11.18 1.72
CA VAL A 366 -3.71 -12.49 2.18
C VAL A 366 -3.72 -13.55 1.07
N ILE A 367 -4.08 -13.19 -0.16
CA ILE A 367 -4.13 -14.13 -1.30
C ILE A 367 -2.72 -14.40 -1.84
N SER A 368 -1.81 -13.44 -1.70
CA SER A 368 -0.49 -13.50 -2.31
C SER A 368 0.37 -14.59 -1.67
N SER A 369 0.99 -15.40 -2.52
CA SER A 369 1.99 -16.36 -2.05
C SER A 369 3.28 -15.64 -1.67
N HIS A 370 3.48 -15.37 -0.38
CA HIS A 370 4.68 -14.74 0.14
C HIS A 370 5.93 -15.59 -0.05
N ARG A 371 7.08 -14.91 -0.15
CA ARG A 371 8.40 -15.55 -0.21
C ARG A 371 9.33 -14.97 0.85
N PRO A 372 10.40 -15.69 1.24
CA PRO A 372 11.40 -15.16 2.15
C PRO A 372 11.94 -13.82 1.65
N LYS A 373 12.09 -12.87 2.57
CA LYS A 373 12.66 -11.56 2.26
C LYS A 373 14.09 -11.73 1.75
N VAL A 374 14.44 -10.95 0.73
CA VAL A 374 15.77 -11.01 0.12
C VAL A 374 16.71 -10.01 0.77
N TRP A 375 17.95 -10.44 1.00
CA TRP A 375 18.95 -9.63 1.70
C TRP A 375 19.38 -8.38 0.90
N TRP A 376 19.30 -8.41 -0.43
CA TRP A 376 19.77 -7.31 -1.28
C TRP A 376 18.76 -6.15 -1.41
N HIS A 377 17.50 -6.35 -1.04
CA HIS A 377 16.47 -5.33 -1.22
C HIS A 377 16.73 -4.08 -0.37
N CYS A 378 17.25 -4.22 0.85
CA CYS A 378 17.56 -3.06 1.71
C CYS A 378 18.63 -2.14 1.10
N TYR A 379 19.49 -2.66 0.21
CA TYR A 379 20.53 -1.89 -0.47
C TYR A 379 20.06 -1.19 -1.73
N THR A 380 18.93 -1.60 -2.30
CA THR A 380 18.32 -1.00 -3.50
C THR A 380 17.18 -0.04 -3.16
N LYS A 381 16.94 0.19 -1.87
CA LYS A 381 15.89 1.07 -1.35
C LYS A 381 16.46 2.46 -1.03
N GLY A 382 15.78 3.50 -1.48
CA GLY A 382 16.09 4.89 -1.14
C GLY A 382 15.82 5.83 -2.31
N LYS A 383 15.48 7.10 -2.03
CA LYS A 383 15.28 8.12 -3.07
C LYS A 383 16.59 8.42 -3.83
N PHE A 384 17.73 8.24 -3.17
CA PHE A 384 19.07 8.42 -3.73
C PHE A 384 19.47 7.35 -4.76
N ILE A 385 18.71 6.26 -4.89
CA ILE A 385 18.97 5.22 -5.89
C ILE A 385 17.93 5.37 -7.00
N GLN A 386 18.42 5.65 -8.22
CA GLN A 386 17.54 5.73 -9.37
C GLN A 386 16.83 4.38 -9.61
N PRO A 387 15.51 4.38 -9.89
CA PRO A 387 14.75 3.15 -10.10
C PRO A 387 15.33 2.23 -11.20
N ARG A 388 15.94 2.80 -12.25
CA ARG A 388 16.61 2.04 -13.31
C ARG A 388 17.79 1.19 -12.81
N ILE A 389 18.50 1.70 -11.80
CA ILE A 389 19.62 1.00 -11.18
C ILE A 389 19.06 -0.10 -10.29
N ALA A 390 18.04 0.19 -9.47
CA ALA A 390 17.42 -0.79 -8.59
C ALA A 390 16.86 -2.00 -9.38
N SER A 391 16.13 -1.76 -10.47
CA SER A 391 15.61 -2.86 -11.32
C SER A 391 16.72 -3.63 -12.04
N PHE A 392 17.80 -2.96 -12.46
CA PHE A 392 18.97 -3.62 -13.01
C PHE A 392 19.66 -4.52 -11.99
N ILE A 393 19.88 -4.05 -10.76
CA ILE A 393 20.53 -4.80 -9.69
C ILE A 393 19.67 -5.99 -9.26
N CYS A 394 18.34 -5.87 -9.29
CA CYS A 394 17.46 -7.01 -9.14
C CYS A 394 17.79 -8.11 -10.18
N LYS A 395 18.02 -7.75 -11.45
CA LYS A 395 18.45 -8.72 -12.48
C LYS A 395 19.81 -9.34 -12.21
N VAL A 396 20.77 -8.55 -11.70
CA VAL A 396 22.09 -9.02 -11.28
C VAL A 396 21.93 -10.08 -10.18
N CYS A 397 21.18 -9.78 -9.11
CA CYS A 397 20.99 -10.70 -7.98
C CYS A 397 20.25 -11.99 -8.36
N HIS A 398 19.46 -11.98 -9.44
CA HIS A 398 18.83 -13.19 -9.98
C HIS A 398 19.69 -13.98 -10.97
N ASN A 399 20.95 -13.57 -11.22
CA ASN A 399 21.81 -14.12 -12.28
C ASN A 399 21.06 -14.21 -13.63
N SER A 400 20.44 -13.08 -14.00
CA SER A 400 19.53 -13.00 -15.14
C SER A 400 20.03 -12.04 -16.22
N LEU A 401 21.30 -11.68 -16.18
CA LEU A 401 21.95 -10.91 -17.22
C LEU A 401 22.51 -11.86 -18.30
N PRO A 402 22.37 -11.53 -19.59
CA PRO A 402 22.82 -12.40 -20.68
C PRO A 402 24.33 -12.28 -20.89
N THR A 403 25.15 -12.78 -19.95
CA THR A 403 26.57 -13.01 -20.22
C THR A 403 26.72 -14.17 -21.20
N GLU A 404 27.83 -14.24 -21.93
CA GLU A 404 28.07 -15.31 -22.90
C GLU A 404 27.97 -16.71 -22.27
N ASP A 405 28.51 -16.89 -21.06
CA ASP A 405 28.36 -18.14 -20.29
C ASP A 405 26.88 -18.52 -20.02
N ASP A 406 26.05 -17.54 -19.65
CA ASP A 406 24.62 -17.79 -19.40
C ASP A 406 23.84 -18.03 -20.70
N LEU A 407 24.28 -17.46 -21.82
CA LEU A 407 23.74 -17.74 -23.15
C LEU A 407 24.10 -19.16 -23.61
N ILE A 408 25.33 -19.61 -23.37
CA ILE A 408 25.78 -20.98 -23.65
C ILE A 408 24.97 -22.00 -22.85
N LYS A 409 24.77 -21.78 -21.54
CA LYS A 409 23.91 -22.63 -20.69
C LYS A 409 22.47 -22.71 -21.17
N ARG A 410 22.03 -21.72 -21.95
CA ARG A 410 20.69 -21.65 -22.56
C ARG A 410 20.63 -22.23 -23.98
N GLY A 411 21.72 -22.84 -24.46
CA GLY A 411 21.78 -23.57 -25.72
C GLY A 411 22.28 -22.76 -26.93
N LEU A 412 22.86 -21.57 -26.72
CA LEU A 412 23.48 -20.80 -27.80
C LEU A 412 24.92 -21.25 -28.02
N ILE A 413 25.30 -21.47 -29.28
CA ILE A 413 26.67 -21.84 -29.67
C ILE A 413 27.48 -20.56 -29.82
N LEU A 414 28.27 -20.22 -28.80
CA LEU A 414 29.08 -19.00 -28.72
C LEU A 414 30.44 -19.34 -28.10
N ILE A 415 31.44 -18.51 -28.39
CA ILE A 415 32.73 -18.54 -27.69
C ILE A 415 32.66 -17.51 -26.57
N SER A 416 32.82 -17.95 -25.31
CA SER A 416 32.68 -17.05 -24.15
C SER A 416 34.03 -16.45 -23.75
N ILE A 417 34.26 -15.19 -24.08
CA ILE A 417 35.49 -14.44 -23.78
C ILE A 417 35.11 -13.05 -23.23
N CYS A 418 35.69 -12.70 -22.08
CA CYS A 418 35.46 -11.42 -21.44
C CYS A 418 35.87 -10.27 -22.36
N SER A 419 34.90 -9.42 -22.68
CA SER A 419 35.07 -8.26 -23.58
C SER A 419 36.08 -7.21 -23.08
N PHE A 420 36.43 -7.24 -21.80
CA PHE A 420 37.40 -6.31 -21.21
C PHE A 420 38.83 -6.85 -21.26
N CYS A 421 39.09 -8.04 -20.69
CA CYS A 421 40.45 -8.57 -20.59
C CYS A 421 40.86 -9.45 -21.76
N LEU A 422 39.90 -9.96 -22.55
CA LEU A 422 40.11 -10.90 -23.66
C LEU A 422 40.83 -12.21 -23.27
N CYS A 423 41.02 -12.49 -21.98
CA CYS A 423 41.82 -13.63 -21.49
C CYS A 423 41.01 -14.69 -20.74
N ASN A 424 39.83 -14.35 -20.21
CA ASN A 424 39.06 -15.23 -19.33
C ASN A 424 37.62 -15.37 -19.82
N LEU A 425 36.93 -16.40 -19.33
CA LEU A 425 35.53 -16.66 -19.64
C LEU A 425 34.62 -15.55 -19.08
N GLU A 426 33.68 -15.05 -19.89
CA GLU A 426 32.73 -14.00 -19.51
C GLU A 426 31.64 -14.53 -18.56
N THR A 427 31.98 -14.66 -17.28
CA THR A 427 30.99 -14.82 -16.20
C THR A 427 30.66 -13.47 -15.57
N LEU A 428 29.47 -13.35 -14.98
CA LEU A 428 29.08 -12.14 -14.22
C LEU A 428 30.08 -11.84 -13.08
N ASN A 429 30.55 -12.88 -12.39
CA ASN A 429 31.52 -12.74 -11.30
C ASN A 429 32.87 -12.27 -11.82
N HIS A 430 33.33 -12.82 -12.94
CA HIS A 430 34.56 -12.38 -13.57
C HIS A 430 34.46 -10.92 -14.03
N LEU A 431 33.39 -10.58 -14.75
CA LEU A 431 33.15 -9.26 -15.30
C LEU A 431 33.13 -8.19 -14.22
N ILE A 432 32.47 -8.42 -13.08
CA ILE A 432 32.36 -7.41 -12.02
C ILE A 432 33.59 -7.40 -11.10
N TRP A 433 34.09 -8.57 -10.67
CA TRP A 433 35.04 -8.65 -9.54
C TRP A 433 36.43 -9.18 -9.89
N GLN A 434 36.58 -10.03 -10.90
CA GLN A 434 37.86 -10.72 -11.15
C GLN A 434 38.68 -10.10 -12.29
N CYS A 435 38.00 -9.47 -13.26
CA CYS A 435 38.61 -8.81 -14.40
C CYS A 435 39.58 -7.71 -13.95
N SER A 436 40.76 -7.65 -14.55
CA SER A 436 41.82 -6.69 -14.23
C SER A 436 41.35 -5.23 -14.37
N TYR A 437 40.58 -4.92 -15.42
CA TYR A 437 40.03 -3.59 -15.66
C TYR A 437 38.99 -3.20 -14.60
N SER A 438 38.08 -4.12 -14.28
CA SER A 438 37.06 -3.90 -13.25
C SER A 438 37.66 -3.72 -11.87
N LYS A 439 38.72 -4.48 -11.54
CA LYS A 439 39.50 -4.32 -10.31
C LYS A 439 40.15 -2.95 -10.20
N GLN A 440 40.88 -2.51 -11.23
CA GLN A 440 41.51 -1.18 -11.21
C GLN A 440 40.49 -0.05 -11.02
N LEU A 441 39.32 -0.17 -11.65
CA LEU A 441 38.24 0.80 -11.47
C LEU A 441 37.64 0.73 -10.06
N TRP A 442 37.45 -0.47 -9.53
CA TRP A 442 36.97 -0.66 -8.16
C TRP A 442 37.97 -0.12 -7.13
N ASP A 443 39.26 -0.38 -7.28
CA ASP A 443 40.31 0.12 -6.38
C ASP A 443 40.35 1.64 -6.36
N TRP A 444 40.17 2.27 -7.53
CA TRP A 444 40.00 3.72 -7.61
C TRP A 444 38.76 4.20 -6.84
N LEU A 445 37.61 3.54 -6.99
CA LEU A 445 36.38 3.92 -6.27
C LEU A 445 36.50 3.69 -4.75
N ALA A 446 37.09 2.56 -4.36
CA ALA A 446 37.29 2.15 -2.97
C ALA A 446 38.29 3.07 -2.24
N SER A 447 39.23 3.68 -2.97
CA SER A 447 40.18 4.65 -2.41
C SER A 447 39.49 5.86 -1.78
N PHE A 448 38.36 6.31 -2.33
CA PHE A 448 37.56 7.40 -1.75
C PHE A 448 36.93 7.05 -0.40
N PHE A 449 36.61 5.77 -0.17
CA PHE A 449 35.91 5.33 1.05
C PHE A 449 36.84 4.68 2.08
N HIS A 450 38.14 4.62 1.78
CA HIS A 450 39.17 3.90 2.55
C HIS A 450 38.76 2.45 2.86
N ILE A 451 38.22 1.75 1.86
CA ILE A 451 37.86 0.33 1.97
C ILE A 451 39.02 -0.48 1.41
N GLN A 452 39.68 -1.29 2.26
CA GLN A 452 40.70 -2.21 1.79
C GLN A 452 40.05 -3.31 0.95
N ALA A 453 40.62 -3.53 -0.24
CA ALA A 453 40.09 -4.34 -1.32
C ALA A 453 39.74 -5.77 -0.90
N VAL A 454 38.48 -6.01 -0.57
CA VAL A 454 37.92 -7.36 -0.49
C VAL A 454 36.46 -7.29 -0.83
N PHE A 455 36.08 -7.51 -2.09
CA PHE A 455 34.76 -8.09 -2.38
C PHE A 455 34.90 -9.10 -3.51
N ALA A 456 34.96 -10.39 -3.15
CA ALA A 456 34.91 -11.47 -4.13
C ALA A 456 33.48 -11.67 -4.68
N ASN A 457 32.48 -11.09 -4.02
CA ASN A 457 31.07 -11.24 -4.38
C ASN A 457 30.22 -10.05 -3.87
N LEU A 458 29.01 -9.94 -4.42
CA LEU A 458 28.03 -8.87 -4.13
C LEU A 458 27.68 -8.76 -2.64
N LYS A 459 27.51 -9.87 -1.94
CA LYS A 459 27.02 -9.86 -0.55
C LYS A 459 28.02 -9.17 0.37
N GLN A 460 29.30 -9.51 0.25
CA GLN A 460 30.36 -8.87 1.03
C GLN A 460 30.38 -7.35 0.75
N THR A 461 30.21 -6.93 -0.51
CA THR A 461 30.20 -5.48 -0.88
C THR A 461 29.08 -4.75 -0.17
N PHE A 462 27.91 -5.36 -0.15
CA PHE A 462 26.75 -4.80 0.51
C PHE A 462 26.90 -4.80 2.04
N ASP A 463 27.49 -5.84 2.64
CA ASP A 463 27.73 -5.89 4.08
C ASP A 463 28.67 -4.76 4.55
N ALA A 464 29.70 -4.43 3.76
CA ALA A 464 30.58 -3.29 4.06
C ALA A 464 29.88 -1.93 3.98
N CYS A 465 28.84 -1.80 3.15
CA CYS A 465 28.05 -0.57 3.08
C CYS A 465 27.34 -0.27 4.40
N SER A 466 27.00 -1.29 5.19
CA SER A 466 26.23 -1.16 6.43
C SER A 466 27.08 -0.74 7.64
N GLN A 467 28.41 -0.77 7.54
CA GLN A 467 29.32 -0.49 8.67
C GLN A 467 29.67 1.00 8.83
N LYS A 468 29.19 1.87 7.94
CA LYS A 468 29.48 3.31 7.93
C LYS A 468 28.29 4.14 8.45
N SER A 469 28.50 5.43 8.67
CA SER A 469 27.39 6.35 9.01
C SER A 469 26.30 6.36 7.93
N SER A 470 25.07 6.74 8.28
CA SER A 470 23.93 6.67 7.37
C SER A 470 24.15 7.39 6.03
N TYR A 471 24.69 8.61 6.04
CA TYR A 471 24.97 9.36 4.81
C TYR A 471 26.07 8.70 3.95
N ILE A 472 27.20 8.33 4.56
CA ILE A 472 28.30 7.66 3.83
C ILE A 472 27.86 6.28 3.32
N SER A 473 27.01 5.59 4.07
CA SER A 473 26.39 4.33 3.65
C SER A 473 25.56 4.51 2.37
N ASP A 474 24.80 5.59 2.26
CA ASP A 474 24.00 5.88 1.07
C ASP A 474 24.87 6.24 -0.14
N LEU A 475 25.91 7.07 0.05
CA LEU A 475 26.88 7.38 -1.00
C LEU A 475 27.61 6.12 -1.49
N LEU A 476 28.03 5.25 -0.56
CA LEU A 476 28.73 4.02 -0.89
C LEU A 476 27.82 3.03 -1.61
N LYS A 477 26.55 2.87 -1.19
CA LYS A 477 25.55 2.09 -1.94
C LYS A 477 25.39 2.65 -3.35
N ALA A 478 25.20 3.96 -3.50
CA ALA A 478 25.06 4.58 -4.80
C ALA A 478 26.29 4.32 -5.69
N ALA A 479 27.49 4.47 -5.13
CA ALA A 479 28.75 4.21 -5.82
C ALA A 479 28.86 2.76 -6.32
N VAL A 480 28.61 1.79 -5.44
CA VAL A 480 28.64 0.35 -5.76
C VAL A 480 27.62 -0.01 -6.83
N LEU A 481 26.36 0.41 -6.66
CA LEU A 481 25.28 0.05 -7.57
C LEU A 481 25.48 0.67 -8.96
N ASN A 482 25.94 1.92 -9.02
CA ASN A 482 26.26 2.59 -10.28
C ASN A 482 27.49 1.99 -10.95
N PHE A 483 28.52 1.59 -10.17
CA PHE A 483 29.68 0.87 -10.70
C PHE A 483 29.25 -0.39 -11.45
N ILE A 484 28.43 -1.24 -10.83
CA ILE A 484 27.96 -2.49 -11.47
C ILE A 484 27.12 -2.16 -12.73
N TYR A 485 26.24 -1.17 -12.65
CA TYR A 485 25.37 -0.76 -13.77
C TYR A 485 26.17 -0.24 -14.96
N PHE A 486 27.06 0.74 -14.75
CA PHE A 486 27.81 1.35 -15.84
C PHE A 486 28.90 0.43 -16.39
N LEU A 487 29.44 -0.49 -15.59
CA LEU A 487 30.34 -1.52 -16.07
C LEU A 487 29.62 -2.45 -17.04
N TRP A 488 28.40 -2.88 -16.71
CA TRP A 488 27.57 -3.66 -17.64
C TRP A 488 27.23 -2.89 -18.91
N GLN A 489 26.94 -1.59 -18.80
CA GLN A 489 26.72 -0.73 -19.96
C GLN A 489 27.97 -0.65 -20.84
N ALA A 490 29.15 -0.42 -20.26
CA ALA A 490 30.40 -0.37 -21.00
C ALA A 490 30.69 -1.69 -21.73
N ARG A 491 30.41 -2.85 -21.12
CA ARG A 491 30.50 -4.14 -21.80
C ARG A 491 29.56 -4.21 -23.01
N ASN A 492 28.30 -3.76 -22.87
CA ASN A 492 27.37 -3.76 -24.00
C ASN A 492 27.81 -2.81 -25.11
N ASP A 493 28.36 -1.65 -24.76
CA ASP A 493 28.88 -0.69 -25.74
C ASP A 493 30.09 -1.29 -26.51
N ILE A 494 30.90 -2.15 -25.89
CA ILE A 494 31.98 -2.89 -26.59
C ILE A 494 31.39 -3.95 -27.53
N VAL A 495 30.49 -4.79 -27.01
CA VAL A 495 29.97 -5.96 -27.74
C VAL A 495 29.05 -5.58 -28.90
N PHE A 496 28.17 -4.60 -28.71
CA PHE A 496 27.12 -4.28 -29.69
C PHE A 496 27.43 -3.04 -30.53
N GLU A 497 28.17 -2.08 -29.99
CA GLU A 497 28.48 -0.82 -30.69
C GLU A 497 29.96 -0.76 -31.15
N GLY A 498 30.77 -1.77 -30.80
CA GLY A 498 32.20 -1.81 -31.17
C GLY A 498 33.03 -0.70 -30.53
N THR A 499 32.53 -0.05 -29.47
CA THR A 499 33.23 1.08 -28.85
C THR A 499 34.40 0.59 -27.98
N PRO A 500 35.55 1.27 -28.00
CA PRO A 500 36.68 0.88 -27.15
C PRO A 500 36.39 1.17 -25.68
N PHE A 501 36.94 0.35 -24.79
CA PHE A 501 36.85 0.58 -23.36
C PHE A 501 37.53 1.91 -22.96
N CYS A 502 36.78 2.80 -22.30
CA CYS A 502 37.30 4.08 -21.81
C CYS A 502 37.07 4.21 -20.30
N SER A 503 38.14 4.05 -19.53
CA SER A 503 38.09 4.12 -18.06
C SER A 503 37.67 5.50 -17.56
N ILE A 504 38.14 6.58 -18.19
CA ILE A 504 37.84 7.96 -17.80
C ILE A 504 36.34 8.24 -17.93
N LYS A 505 35.72 7.89 -19.07
CA LYS A 505 34.28 8.04 -19.30
C LYS A 505 33.45 7.33 -18.23
N LEU A 506 33.89 6.13 -17.85
CA LEU A 506 33.21 5.32 -16.84
C LEU A 506 33.35 5.93 -15.42
N LYS A 507 34.55 6.41 -15.06
CA LYS A 507 34.80 7.13 -13.81
C LYS A 507 33.92 8.38 -13.69
N CYS A 508 33.83 9.19 -14.75
CA CYS A 508 32.98 10.38 -14.77
C CYS A 508 31.49 10.05 -14.59
N LYS A 509 30.99 9.01 -15.26
CA LYS A 509 29.59 8.56 -15.11
C LYS A 509 29.28 8.11 -13.68
N ILE A 510 30.19 7.37 -13.05
CA ILE A 510 30.03 6.89 -11.66
C ILE A 510 30.02 8.08 -10.70
N LEU A 511 30.98 9.00 -10.80
CA LEU A 511 31.03 10.19 -9.93
C LEU A 511 29.79 11.07 -10.09
N ALA A 512 29.35 11.34 -11.31
CA ALA A 512 28.14 12.13 -11.55
C ALA A 512 26.90 11.49 -10.88
N ALA A 513 26.77 10.16 -10.96
CA ALA A 513 25.66 9.46 -10.32
C ALA A 513 25.76 9.42 -8.78
N VAL A 514 26.98 9.41 -8.22
CA VAL A 514 27.20 9.55 -6.77
C VAL A 514 26.85 10.97 -6.30
N ILE A 515 27.19 11.98 -7.10
CA ILE A 515 26.83 13.38 -6.82
C ILE A 515 25.32 13.55 -6.80
N GLU A 516 24.63 13.06 -7.83
CA GLU A 516 23.16 13.09 -7.89
C GLU A 516 22.52 12.32 -6.72
N ALA A 517 23.09 11.19 -6.32
CA ALA A 517 22.61 10.43 -5.17
C ALA A 517 22.77 11.21 -3.85
N ALA A 518 23.83 12.01 -3.71
CA ALA A 518 24.04 12.86 -2.54
C ALA A 518 22.96 13.91 -2.40
N ASP A 519 22.57 14.57 -3.50
CA ASP A 519 21.50 15.57 -3.54
C ASP A 519 20.14 14.98 -3.13
N LEU A 520 19.92 13.70 -3.47
CA LEU A 520 18.69 12.98 -3.19
C LEU A 520 18.67 12.25 -1.83
N SER A 521 19.79 12.27 -1.09
CA SER A 521 19.89 11.63 0.21
C SER A 521 19.18 12.45 1.29
N ALA A 522 18.29 11.81 2.04
CA ALA A 522 17.62 12.41 3.19
C ALA A 522 18.48 12.41 4.47
N ASN A 523 19.65 11.75 4.44
CA ASN A 523 20.55 11.63 5.59
C ASN A 523 21.57 12.77 5.61
N ASN A 524 21.90 13.23 6.81
CA ASN A 524 22.93 14.25 7.03
C ASN A 524 24.27 13.61 7.39
N MET A 525 25.36 14.25 6.96
CA MET A 525 26.72 13.87 7.32
C MET A 525 26.88 13.86 8.85
N SER A 526 27.59 12.88 9.41
CA SER A 526 28.08 13.04 10.78
C SER A 526 29.32 13.94 10.74
N ASN A 527 29.31 15.04 11.49
CA ASN A 527 30.35 16.08 11.54
C ASN A 527 31.72 15.55 12.06
N ASN A 528 32.33 14.63 11.33
CA ASN A 528 33.61 13.97 11.58
C ASN A 528 34.53 14.30 10.39
N TYR A 529 35.78 14.67 10.69
CA TYR A 529 36.83 14.95 9.70
C TYR A 529 36.98 13.83 8.65
N PHE A 530 36.89 12.56 9.06
CA PHE A 530 37.00 11.43 8.14
C PHE A 530 35.90 11.45 7.07
N HIS A 531 34.65 11.76 7.44
CA HIS A 531 33.56 11.86 6.45
C HIS A 531 33.68 13.10 5.59
N LEU A 532 34.14 14.20 6.16
CA LEU A 532 34.40 15.43 5.41
C LEU A 532 35.45 15.20 4.32
N ALA A 533 36.52 14.46 4.63
CA ALA A 533 37.55 14.09 3.65
C ALA A 533 36.98 13.25 2.48
N ILE A 534 36.13 12.25 2.78
CA ILE A 534 35.44 11.45 1.75
C ILE A 534 34.57 12.34 0.86
N ILE A 535 33.79 13.25 1.45
CA ILE A 535 32.87 14.13 0.73
C ILE A 535 33.61 15.11 -0.17
N ILE A 536 34.68 15.73 0.34
CA ILE A 536 35.55 16.61 -0.45
C ILE A 536 36.18 15.83 -1.60
N ALA A 537 36.71 14.63 -1.35
CA ALA A 537 37.35 13.83 -2.38
C ALA A 537 36.38 13.39 -3.49
N LEU A 538 35.12 13.09 -3.15
CA LEU A 538 34.07 12.74 -4.10
C LEU A 538 33.43 13.96 -4.80
N GLY A 539 33.70 15.18 -4.33
CA GLY A 539 33.12 16.42 -4.88
C GLY A 539 31.61 16.56 -4.64
N VAL A 540 31.09 15.96 -3.58
CA VAL A 540 29.67 15.98 -3.22
C VAL A 540 29.33 17.16 -2.29
N PRO A 541 28.08 17.66 -2.31
CA PRO A 541 27.68 18.74 -1.44
C PRO A 541 27.74 18.32 0.04
N ILE A 542 28.16 19.28 0.86
CA ILE A 542 28.29 19.09 2.31
C ILE A 542 26.90 19.23 2.92
N ASN A 543 26.21 18.12 3.16
CA ASN A 543 24.94 18.10 3.87
C ASN A 543 25.17 18.05 5.39
N VAL A 544 25.49 19.21 5.97
CA VAL A 544 25.79 19.36 7.40
C VAL A 544 24.51 19.15 8.21
N ARG A 545 24.60 18.43 9.33
CA ARG A 545 23.50 18.43 10.31
C ARG A 545 23.27 19.87 10.78
N PRO A 546 22.04 20.42 10.72
CA PRO A 546 21.76 21.72 11.32
C PRO A 546 22.18 21.65 12.79
N LEU A 547 22.93 22.66 13.23
CA LEU A 547 23.33 22.79 14.64
C LEU A 547 22.05 22.82 15.48
N PRO A 548 22.01 22.12 16.63
CA PRO A 548 20.90 22.30 17.57
C PRO A 548 20.83 23.78 17.94
N ARG A 549 19.66 24.40 17.77
CA ARG A 549 19.43 25.76 18.26
C ARG A 549 19.46 25.70 19.79
N VAL A 550 20.44 26.34 20.41
CA VAL A 550 20.48 26.45 21.88
C VAL A 550 19.61 27.63 22.26
N GLN A 551 18.43 27.35 22.80
CA GLN A 551 17.56 28.37 23.36
C GLN A 551 17.66 28.35 24.90
N SER A 552 17.83 29.54 25.49
CA SER A 552 17.83 29.69 26.95
C SER A 552 16.40 29.56 27.46
N CYS A 553 16.07 28.44 28.10
CA CYS A 553 14.83 28.30 28.86
C CYS A 553 15.08 28.81 30.29
N THR A 554 14.46 29.93 30.67
CA THR A 554 14.48 30.41 32.06
C THR A 554 13.41 29.68 32.87
N TRP A 555 13.82 28.92 33.87
CA TRP A 555 12.89 28.30 34.80
C TRP A 555 12.18 29.38 35.64
N ALA A 556 10.84 29.34 35.67
CA ALA A 556 10.02 30.23 36.49
C ALA A 556 9.40 29.48 37.68
N LEU A 557 9.25 30.22 38.78
CA LEU A 557 8.58 29.76 40.00
C LEU A 557 7.08 29.51 39.72
N PRO A 558 6.49 28.45 40.29
CA PRO A 558 5.03 28.25 40.22
C PRO A 558 4.27 29.32 41.02
N TRP A 559 2.99 29.55 40.71
CA TRP A 559 2.19 30.54 41.43
C TRP A 559 1.73 30.03 42.80
N PHE A 560 1.20 30.94 43.63
CA PHE A 560 0.71 30.62 44.98
C PHE A 560 -0.35 29.49 44.92
N GLN A 561 -0.18 28.46 45.77
CA GLN A 561 -0.96 27.20 45.77
C GLN A 561 -0.74 26.27 44.56
N GLU A 562 0.34 26.46 43.81
CA GLU A 562 0.78 25.52 42.78
C GLU A 562 2.06 24.80 43.21
N VAL A 563 2.16 23.54 42.81
CA VAL A 563 3.34 22.69 42.95
C VAL A 563 3.87 22.35 41.58
N LYS A 564 5.14 22.66 41.34
CA LYS A 564 5.80 22.37 40.08
C LYS A 564 6.66 21.12 40.20
N ILE A 565 6.35 20.11 39.41
CA ILE A 565 7.07 18.84 39.38
C ILE A 565 7.90 18.78 38.10
N ASN A 566 9.22 18.76 38.27
CA ASN A 566 10.18 18.56 37.21
C ASN A 566 10.60 17.08 37.19
N VAL A 567 10.43 16.40 36.05
CA VAL A 567 10.78 14.99 35.90
C VAL A 567 11.81 14.82 34.80
N GLY A 568 12.81 13.96 35.01
CA GLY A 568 13.78 13.59 34.01
C GLY A 568 14.19 12.13 34.11
N ALA A 569 14.37 11.48 32.97
CA ALA A 569 14.98 10.16 32.88
C ALA A 569 16.23 10.17 31.98
N VAL A 570 17.12 9.22 32.22
CA VAL A 570 18.32 8.96 31.42
C VAL A 570 18.41 7.47 31.16
N ALA A 571 18.72 7.08 29.92
CA ALA A 571 18.98 5.69 29.56
C ALA A 571 20.30 5.54 28.79
N MET A 572 21.12 4.55 29.17
CA MET A 572 22.40 4.27 28.48
C MET A 572 22.21 3.31 27.30
N GLY A 573 21.69 3.81 26.17
CA GLY A 573 21.56 3.07 24.92
C GLY A 573 20.26 2.25 24.77
N SER A 574 20.08 1.58 23.63
CA SER A 574 18.92 0.70 23.39
C SER A 574 19.09 -0.61 24.14
N LEU A 575 18.24 -0.88 25.15
CA LEU A 575 18.41 -1.93 26.19
C LEU A 575 19.48 -1.61 27.26
N GLY A 576 19.67 -0.33 27.57
CA GLY A 576 20.54 0.12 28.66
C GLY A 576 19.89 0.14 30.03
N THR A 577 20.71 0.26 31.06
CA THR A 577 20.30 0.73 32.39
C THR A 577 19.69 2.12 32.28
N ALA A 578 18.53 2.31 32.92
CA ALA A 578 17.88 3.60 33.00
C ALA A 578 17.87 4.13 34.44
N GLY A 579 17.91 5.45 34.56
CA GLY A 579 17.75 6.16 35.80
C GLY A 579 16.67 7.20 35.64
N THR A 580 15.98 7.50 36.74
CA THR A 580 14.91 8.48 36.76
C THR A 580 14.99 9.36 37.99
N GLY A 581 14.47 10.58 37.87
CA GLY A 581 14.38 11.53 38.96
C GLY A 581 13.19 12.47 38.80
N ALA A 582 12.58 12.84 39.93
CA ALA A 582 11.51 13.82 40.00
C ALA A 582 11.76 14.77 41.18
N VAL A 583 11.42 16.04 41.02
CA VAL A 583 11.53 17.07 42.07
C VAL A 583 10.27 17.94 42.04
N ALA A 584 9.57 18.02 43.17
CA ALA A 584 8.45 18.93 43.39
C ALA A 584 8.89 20.18 44.14
N ARG A 585 8.43 21.35 43.69
CA ARG A 585 8.74 22.65 44.29
C ARG A 585 7.49 23.47 44.55
N ASN A 586 7.49 24.25 45.63
CA ASN A 586 6.43 25.20 45.94
C ASN A 586 6.64 26.55 45.21
N HIS A 587 5.72 27.49 45.40
CA HIS A 587 5.77 28.84 44.85
C HIS A 587 6.96 29.70 45.30
N CYS A 588 7.61 29.35 46.42
CA CYS A 588 8.87 29.95 46.85
C CYS A 588 10.10 29.28 46.20
N GLY A 589 9.90 28.22 45.41
CA GLY A 589 10.96 27.45 44.75
C GLY A 589 11.64 26.42 45.63
N GLU A 590 11.16 26.26 46.85
CA GLU A 590 11.65 25.29 47.83
C GLU A 590 11.21 23.89 47.41
N VAL A 591 12.13 22.92 47.53
CA VAL A 591 11.84 21.53 47.22
C VAL A 591 10.95 20.96 48.31
N ILE A 592 9.75 20.52 47.93
CA ILE A 592 8.79 19.88 48.83
C ILE A 592 9.11 18.39 48.94
N GLU A 593 9.43 17.77 47.80
CA GLU A 593 9.65 16.33 47.70
C GLU A 593 10.53 16.02 46.49
N PHE A 594 11.33 14.95 46.57
CA PHE A 594 12.12 14.47 45.45
C PHE A 594 12.18 12.95 45.45
N MET A 595 12.33 12.37 44.27
CA MET A 595 12.47 10.93 44.05
C MET A 595 13.61 10.69 43.07
N SER A 596 14.34 9.59 43.27
CA SER A 596 15.27 9.07 42.29
C SER A 596 15.22 7.55 42.29
N GLY A 597 15.29 6.92 41.12
CA GLY A 597 15.20 5.47 40.97
C GLY A 597 16.13 4.95 39.88
N LEU A 598 16.71 3.76 40.11
CA LEU A 598 17.32 2.96 39.07
C LEU A 598 16.25 2.02 38.53
N ASP A 599 15.83 2.30 37.32
CA ASP A 599 14.84 1.55 36.60
C ASP A 599 15.63 0.61 35.67
N GLY A 600 15.44 -0.70 35.75
CA GLY A 600 16.25 -1.73 35.08
C GLY A 600 16.45 -1.62 33.54
N ALA A 601 16.55 -2.74 32.83
CA ALA A 601 16.82 -2.68 31.38
C ALA A 601 15.56 -2.29 30.59
N TYR A 602 15.41 -1.01 30.24
CA TYR A 602 14.28 -0.53 29.45
C TYR A 602 14.66 -0.33 27.97
N ARG A 603 13.78 -0.79 27.06
CA ARG A 603 13.93 -0.57 25.62
C ARG A 603 13.64 0.86 25.19
N VAL A 604 12.86 1.60 25.98
CA VAL A 604 12.32 2.92 25.63
C VAL A 604 12.36 3.82 26.86
N MET A 605 13.12 4.92 26.78
CA MET A 605 13.26 5.94 27.84
C MET A 605 11.90 6.45 28.33
N PHE A 606 10.95 6.54 27.40
CA PHE A 606 9.57 6.92 27.65
C PHE A 606 8.89 6.14 28.81
N LYS A 607 9.07 4.81 28.86
CA LYS A 607 8.35 3.97 29.84
C LYS A 607 8.78 4.27 31.28
N VAL A 608 10.05 4.62 31.45
CA VAL A 608 10.68 4.96 32.73
C VAL A 608 10.11 6.27 33.28
N GLU A 609 9.99 7.30 32.44
CA GLU A 609 9.41 8.58 32.83
C GLU A 609 7.96 8.44 33.31
N VAL A 610 7.16 7.62 32.64
CA VAL A 610 5.75 7.39 33.01
C VAL A 610 5.61 6.70 34.37
N GLU A 611 6.41 5.67 34.64
CA GLU A 611 6.38 4.97 35.94
C GLU A 611 6.87 5.87 37.08
N THR A 612 7.81 6.77 36.80
CA THR A 612 8.30 7.75 37.79
C THR A 612 7.22 8.75 38.16
N VAL A 613 6.53 9.29 37.16
CA VAL A 613 5.41 10.22 37.35
C VAL A 613 4.30 9.56 38.16
N TYR A 614 3.97 8.30 37.84
CA TYR A 614 2.99 7.50 38.59
C TYR A 614 3.40 7.29 40.05
N SER A 615 4.66 6.89 40.28
CA SER A 615 5.18 6.61 41.63
C SER A 615 5.25 7.87 42.49
N PHE A 616 5.61 9.01 41.88
CA PHE A 616 5.67 10.29 42.56
C PHE A 616 4.28 10.80 42.95
N MET A 617 3.27 10.64 42.07
CA MET A 617 1.88 10.99 42.42
C MET A 617 1.27 10.05 43.46
N ALA A 618 1.62 8.76 43.45
CA ALA A 618 1.15 7.83 44.48
C ALA A 618 1.64 8.19 45.89
N LEU A 619 2.76 8.91 46.03
CA LEU A 619 3.25 9.41 47.33
C LEU A 619 2.53 10.69 47.78
N GLY A 620 2.01 11.48 46.83
CA GLY A 620 1.47 12.81 47.05
C GLY A 620 -0.04 12.88 47.37
N GLU A 621 -0.69 11.81 47.82
CA GLU A 621 -2.14 11.78 48.14
C GLU A 621 -2.58 12.75 49.26
N ALA A 622 -1.66 13.49 49.89
CA ALA A 622 -1.93 14.33 51.05
C ALA A 622 -2.44 15.76 50.78
N ASN A 623 -2.41 16.29 49.54
CA ASN A 623 -2.84 17.68 49.27
C ASN A 623 -3.76 17.81 48.04
N SER A 624 -5.07 17.76 48.28
CA SER A 624 -6.11 17.66 47.23
C SER A 624 -6.56 18.99 46.59
N GLU A 625 -5.94 20.12 46.93
CA GLU A 625 -6.33 21.46 46.44
C GLU A 625 -5.28 22.21 45.61
N ALA A 626 -4.04 21.72 45.51
CA ALA A 626 -2.97 22.38 44.76
C ALA A 626 -3.01 22.05 43.25
N TRP A 627 -2.59 22.99 42.40
CA TRP A 627 -2.33 22.70 40.99
C TRP A 627 -0.99 21.97 40.84
N ILE A 628 -0.99 20.88 40.08
CA ILE A 628 0.25 20.18 39.73
C ILE A 628 0.67 20.58 38.33
N ILE A 629 1.83 21.22 38.20
CA ILE A 629 2.45 21.56 36.90
C ILE A 629 3.57 20.56 36.62
N MET A 630 3.41 19.74 35.59
CA MET A 630 4.45 18.80 35.15
C MET A 630 5.21 19.35 33.96
N GLU A 631 6.53 19.51 34.10
CA GLU A 631 7.41 19.89 32.99
C GLU A 631 8.25 18.70 32.52
N ARG A 632 8.19 18.41 31.21
CA ARG A 632 8.94 17.33 30.55
C ARG A 632 9.79 17.83 29.39
N ASN A 633 10.92 17.15 29.20
CA ASN A 633 11.86 17.39 28.11
C ASN A 633 11.49 16.66 26.80
N GLU A 634 10.55 15.70 26.81
CA GLU A 634 10.16 14.94 25.62
C GLU A 634 8.64 14.66 25.62
N VAL A 635 7.95 14.93 24.50
CA VAL A 635 6.47 14.94 24.40
C VAL A 635 5.87 13.56 24.09
N ASN A 636 6.67 12.60 23.65
CA ASN A 636 6.16 11.28 23.28
C ASN A 636 5.50 10.61 24.49
N GLY A 637 4.24 10.17 24.31
CA GLY A 637 3.45 9.39 25.26
C GLY A 637 2.86 10.14 26.47
N CYS A 638 2.69 11.46 26.38
CA CYS A 638 1.86 12.23 27.31
C CYS A 638 0.45 11.62 27.51
N SER A 639 -0.17 11.05 26.47
CA SER A 639 -1.49 10.41 26.55
C SER A 639 -1.55 9.23 27.54
N SER A 640 -0.52 8.39 27.58
CA SER A 640 -0.43 7.27 28.53
C SER A 640 -0.07 7.70 29.95
N VAL A 641 0.59 8.85 30.11
CA VAL A 641 0.75 9.47 31.44
C VAL A 641 -0.62 9.93 31.91
N PHE A 642 -1.34 10.71 31.11
CA PHE A 642 -2.68 11.20 31.45
C PHE A 642 -3.66 10.09 31.84
N ALA A 643 -3.70 8.98 31.09
CA ALA A 643 -4.56 7.83 31.40
C ALA A 643 -4.24 7.15 32.75
N LYS A 644 -2.99 7.26 33.23
CA LYS A 644 -2.59 6.79 34.56
C LYS A 644 -2.83 7.85 35.63
N VAL A 645 -2.66 9.14 35.33
CA VAL A 645 -2.92 10.26 36.25
C VAL A 645 -4.40 10.40 36.58
N SER A 646 -5.29 10.15 35.61
CA SER A 646 -6.74 10.19 35.82
C SER A 646 -7.26 9.18 36.85
N ASN A 647 -6.47 8.15 37.19
CA ASN A 647 -6.82 7.20 38.25
C ASN A 647 -6.62 7.77 39.66
N PHE A 648 -5.84 8.84 39.80
CA PHE A 648 -5.66 9.55 41.06
C PHE A 648 -6.67 10.71 41.13
N GLY A 649 -7.38 10.84 42.26
CA GLY A 649 -8.49 11.78 42.44
C GLY A 649 -8.13 13.28 42.45
N TYR A 650 -7.05 13.70 41.78
CA TYR A 650 -6.61 15.09 41.69
C TYR A 650 -7.61 15.94 40.90
N LYS A 651 -7.94 17.11 41.46
CA LYS A 651 -8.94 18.03 40.89
C LYS A 651 -8.38 18.93 39.77
N LYS A 652 -7.06 19.16 39.70
CA LYS A 652 -6.44 20.11 38.75
C LYS A 652 -4.98 19.71 38.42
N VAL A 653 -4.70 19.33 37.17
CA VAL A 653 -3.36 18.93 36.69
C VAL A 653 -3.06 19.62 35.36
N LEU A 654 -1.89 20.25 35.26
CA LEU A 654 -1.37 20.92 34.07
C LEU A 654 -0.09 20.21 33.60
N ILE A 655 -0.05 19.75 32.34
CA ILE A 655 1.15 19.12 31.76
C ILE A 655 1.72 20.01 30.66
N VAL A 656 2.98 20.39 30.83
CA VAL A 656 3.76 21.21 29.90
C VAL A 656 4.87 20.34 29.31
N GLY A 657 4.81 20.11 28.00
CA GLY A 657 5.84 19.38 27.26
C GLY A 657 6.47 20.28 26.20
N SER A 658 7.79 20.19 26.02
CA SER A 658 8.51 20.91 24.96
C SER A 658 8.70 20.02 23.72
N GLY A 659 8.32 20.50 22.52
CA GLY A 659 8.71 19.88 21.23
C GLY A 659 7.62 19.46 20.24
N TYR A 660 6.66 20.32 19.89
CA TYR A 660 5.79 20.07 18.71
C TYR A 660 6.33 20.70 17.43
N GLU A 661 6.27 19.95 16.32
CA GLU A 661 6.04 20.52 14.99
C GLU A 661 4.52 20.76 14.87
N GLU A 662 4.07 21.96 14.45
CA GLU A 662 2.65 22.39 14.40
C GLU A 662 1.67 21.32 13.86
N ASN A 663 2.09 20.55 12.86
CA ASN A 663 1.23 19.56 12.20
C ASN A 663 0.93 18.28 13.01
N LYS A 664 1.67 18.00 14.09
CA LYS A 664 1.40 16.86 14.98
C LYS A 664 0.54 17.27 16.18
N PHE A 665 0.40 18.57 16.43
CA PHE A 665 -0.31 19.12 17.58
C PHE A 665 -1.82 18.89 17.48
N SER A 666 -2.42 19.11 16.30
CA SER A 666 -3.86 18.84 16.09
C SER A 666 -4.19 17.36 16.27
N ASP A 667 -3.33 16.48 15.77
CA ASP A 667 -3.48 15.02 15.83
C ASP A 667 -3.40 14.46 17.27
N PHE A 668 -2.75 15.20 18.17
CA PHE A 668 -2.75 14.93 19.60
C PHE A 668 -3.98 15.48 20.31
N VAL A 669 -4.40 16.70 19.97
CA VAL A 669 -5.65 17.29 20.51
C VAL A 669 -6.86 16.43 20.14
N ASP A 670 -6.92 15.92 18.91
CA ASP A 670 -8.00 15.03 18.48
C ASP A 670 -7.98 13.69 19.23
N ARG A 671 -6.80 13.07 19.39
CA ARG A 671 -6.64 11.86 20.21
C ARG A 671 -6.94 12.08 21.70
N PHE A 672 -6.68 13.28 22.19
CA PHE A 672 -6.91 13.70 23.56
C PHE A 672 -8.41 13.89 23.85
N VAL A 673 -9.12 14.63 23.00
CA VAL A 673 -10.57 14.83 23.11
C VAL A 673 -11.30 13.49 23.02
N HIS A 674 -10.81 12.58 22.17
CA HIS A 674 -11.44 11.28 21.99
C HIS A 674 -11.21 10.29 23.16
N ALA A 675 -10.16 10.47 23.95
CA ALA A 675 -9.87 9.64 25.13
C ALA A 675 -10.64 10.07 26.39
N MET A 676 -11.23 11.28 26.38
CA MET A 676 -11.81 11.95 27.55
C MET A 676 -13.35 11.92 27.56
N ASP A 677 -13.97 10.97 26.86
CA ASP A 677 -15.42 10.88 26.72
C ASP A 677 -16.13 10.79 28.10
N GLY A 678 -16.57 11.95 28.61
CA GLY A 678 -17.49 12.08 29.75
C GLY A 678 -16.98 12.64 31.09
N GLN A 679 -15.69 12.94 31.31
CA GLN A 679 -15.21 13.49 32.60
C GLN A 679 -14.54 14.87 32.49
N LEU A 680 -15.35 15.92 32.34
CA LEU A 680 -14.90 17.32 32.43
C LEU A 680 -14.65 17.74 33.89
N ARG A 681 -13.44 17.49 34.40
CA ARG A 681 -12.90 18.15 35.62
C ARG A 681 -11.44 18.59 35.49
N TYR A 682 -10.92 18.78 34.28
CA TYR A 682 -9.53 19.21 34.06
C TYR A 682 -9.50 20.47 33.18
N GLU A 683 -8.81 21.52 33.63
CA GLU A 683 -8.58 22.75 32.86
C GLU A 683 -7.18 22.67 32.23
N LEU A 684 -7.10 22.53 30.91
CA LEU A 684 -5.86 22.45 30.15
C LEU A 684 -5.50 23.82 29.59
N ARG A 685 -4.29 24.31 29.89
CA ARG A 685 -3.72 25.49 29.23
C ARG A 685 -2.43 25.10 28.52
N PHE A 686 -2.39 25.26 27.21
CA PHE A 686 -1.18 25.05 26.41
C PHE A 686 -0.47 26.40 26.25
N PHE A 687 0.74 26.52 26.77
CA PHE A 687 1.62 27.64 26.46
C PHE A 687 2.43 27.28 25.21
N THR A 688 2.12 27.90 24.08
CA THR A 688 2.93 27.79 22.85
C THR A 688 4.03 28.83 22.88
N GLU A 689 5.11 28.57 23.63
CA GLU A 689 6.36 29.29 23.45
C GLU A 689 7.57 28.32 23.46
N VAL A 690 7.98 28.00 22.23
CA VAL A 690 9.34 27.79 21.70
C VAL A 690 10.06 26.42 21.81
N GLU A 691 10.88 26.27 20.78
CA GLU A 691 11.61 25.17 20.14
C GLU A 691 12.61 24.35 21.00
N VAL A 692 12.72 23.08 20.58
CA VAL A 692 13.64 21.97 20.92
C VAL A 692 14.98 22.31 21.60
N VAL A 693 15.29 21.60 22.71
CA VAL A 693 16.65 21.48 23.27
C VAL A 693 17.07 20.02 23.40
N SER A 694 18.25 19.69 22.84
CA SER A 694 19.01 18.46 23.12
C SER A 694 20.11 18.79 24.14
N ILE A 695 20.01 18.29 25.37
CA ILE A 695 21.09 18.41 26.35
C ILE A 695 22.08 17.26 26.12
N ARG A 696 23.24 17.55 25.51
CA ARG A 696 24.43 16.72 25.65
C ARG A 696 25.22 17.24 26.85
N GLY A 697 25.39 16.38 27.85
CA GLY A 697 26.23 16.66 29.01
C GLY A 697 27.63 17.11 28.61
N ALA A 698 28.06 18.23 29.17
CA ALA A 698 29.47 18.48 29.44
C ALA A 698 29.88 17.64 30.65
N LYS A 699 31.16 17.25 30.67
CA LYS A 699 31.83 16.42 31.68
C LYS A 699 31.46 16.74 33.13
#